data_AF-A0A1E3BE42-F1
#
_entry.id   AF-A0A1E3BE42-F1
#
_cell.length_a   1.000
_cell.length_b   1.000
_cell.length_c   1.000
_cell.angle_alpha   90.00
_cell.angle_beta   90.00
_cell.angle_gamma   90.00
#
_symmetry.space_group_name_H-M   'P 1'
#
loop_
_entity.id
_entity.type
_entity.pdbx_description
1 polymer ?
#
loop_
_entity_poly.entity_id
_entity_poly.type
_entity_poly.pdbx_seq_one_letter_code
_entity_poly.pdbx_strand_id
1 'polypeptide(L)'
;MDGKLTYQELFNLMRPCCKTYQRPQIPRRERHMASRAEPLDFENAEREHERKSTIECMDFTRLLQQQWPAKPSGEGFDAKYINLHDVLEAVMPYWQRIHAGSPEVKLFGSRQRNVEAIPHLGQDLFSRPGDKVGKVPFNLPRIAKPKFDEVNQRVKDKLNTHLKALPTGAKPDSTREIAELDGIIGWFLHSDCPVRSVYASDLGQIVNALKKTKKSLTSKPVVEINLDFEIAKAYTALERHYRSLVNALVIDDPRCSWLLQANLWPSMTPTSVLEYLQSNSDCAFGKAMKTKVLEYAKSIVKVQHLLRMKDALLKKDEGRFRQEYDNPGHVNWDPAVYTDWLFLEIDTNMQIRGDQVTVALEMISRSPGPQFRLADEHGAGENLSDHANGGLRACRQEDAHQAINPKALLSQTAQILQCRLGGLLGREVTHVPFSRRTPTTQQHIQEYRNLHEDTMRTTGIMLAIPEHILSFKLCGLQRVSDCKFSEAYQMIAIQRWMDQVCRDVLDKCDFTLTTRTQLIYPSGAQLAVDGHPHRWKVAEVILVTEFPVAHFLQGDVENALVQRIVDDVCAGRTSMLPIQDCTKEQRQAIHVFISREMVDQRVINMVSQLFPDVPNARKIVYLLHGLLVHGILLYCLKKRWNVQYGLHPDRDPVAVPFHAKGVPSEQAEWGHPDVAILFTCLAFYYQGLDQKQLRQSLQAVLKSDGPNTEYDQWTQTLTSLPDALRHWNIINVDDEGQVEEIWRHLRFSTAVINHFLNYFVFPLMRSSLASSFRHREKGGNRPGITTGFSGTNDNRRLLPMTIKQHDLPGLSHTNAEVLTYLLKKRNRGYILAANKCGGRFSEFELLDHLSANNMRVLIDAGAFILEMDNRSLVKAWLDRVTEAQGAVYFGSDNKAWVQYRAGKTIP
;
A
#
# COMPACT_ATOMS: atom_id res chain seq x y z
N MET A 1 0.60 28.62 -6.14
CA MET A 1 1.94 28.66 -6.71
C MET A 1 1.97 27.61 -7.79
N ASP A 2 1.97 28.06 -9.04
CA ASP A 2 2.03 27.22 -10.23
C ASP A 2 3.33 26.42 -10.18
N GLY A 3 3.33 25.13 -10.51
CA GLY A 3 4.52 24.25 -10.49
C GLY A 3 5.60 24.59 -11.51
N LYS A 4 5.89 25.88 -11.73
CA LYS A 4 6.95 26.41 -12.57
C LYS A 4 7.99 27.10 -11.69
N LEU A 5 9.27 26.91 -12.04
CA LEU A 5 10.36 27.71 -11.48
C LEU A 5 10.08 29.20 -11.72
N THR A 6 10.02 29.99 -10.65
CA THR A 6 9.93 31.44 -10.78
C THR A 6 11.33 32.04 -10.88
N TYR A 7 11.51 32.94 -11.85
CA TYR A 7 12.77 33.66 -12.05
C TYR A 7 13.22 34.38 -10.76
N GLN A 8 12.28 34.96 -10.03
CA GLN A 8 12.54 35.72 -8.80
C GLN A 8 13.14 34.82 -7.69
N GLU A 9 12.63 33.61 -7.51
CA GLU A 9 13.11 32.69 -6.47
C GLU A 9 14.48 32.12 -6.82
N LEU A 10 14.71 31.74 -8.08
CA LEU A 10 16.03 31.31 -8.56
C LEU A 10 17.07 32.44 -8.40
N PHE A 11 16.73 33.66 -8.81
CA PHE A 11 17.62 34.80 -8.69
C PHE A 11 17.99 35.10 -7.23
N ASN A 12 17.02 34.99 -6.31
CA ASN A 12 17.27 35.21 -4.88
C ASN A 12 18.16 34.13 -4.25
N LEU A 13 18.07 32.88 -4.71
CA LEU A 13 18.96 31.80 -4.27
C LEU A 13 20.39 31.96 -4.80
N MET A 14 20.53 32.55 -5.99
CA MET A 14 21.83 32.72 -6.66
C MET A 14 22.60 33.96 -6.19
N ARG A 15 21.90 35.04 -5.83
CA ARG A 15 22.51 36.32 -5.45
C ARG A 15 23.58 36.21 -4.34
N PRO A 16 23.41 35.38 -3.28
CA PRO A 16 24.44 35.20 -2.25
C PRO A 16 25.72 34.50 -2.74
N CYS A 17 25.67 33.81 -3.88
CA CYS A 17 26.80 33.04 -4.44
C CYS A 17 27.70 33.88 -5.40
N CYS A 18 27.45 35.19 -5.48
CA CYS A 18 28.26 36.13 -6.24
C CYS A 18 29.59 36.40 -5.54
N LYS A 19 30.69 36.45 -6.30
CA LYS A 19 32.03 36.75 -5.77
C LYS A 19 32.07 38.19 -5.24
N THR A 20 32.50 38.35 -3.99
CA THR A 20 32.66 39.67 -3.37
C THR A 20 33.87 40.41 -3.96
N TYR A 21 33.75 41.73 -4.10
CA TYR A 21 34.85 42.57 -4.56
C TYR A 21 35.94 42.64 -3.47
N GLN A 22 37.19 42.29 -3.83
CA GLN A 22 38.33 42.41 -2.93
C GLN A 22 39.10 43.70 -3.23
N ARG A 23 39.10 44.65 -2.29
CA ARG A 23 39.88 45.89 -2.42
C ARG A 23 41.39 45.56 -2.43
N PRO A 24 42.18 46.13 -3.36
CA PRO A 24 43.64 45.93 -3.39
C PRO A 24 44.29 46.39 -2.09
N GLN A 25 45.20 45.59 -1.52
CA GLN A 25 45.97 46.00 -0.34
C GLN A 25 47.07 46.99 -0.75
N ILE A 26 46.95 48.25 -0.34
CA ILE A 26 47.98 49.27 -0.58
C ILE A 26 49.16 49.03 0.38
N PRO A 27 50.40 48.79 -0.11
CA PRO A 27 51.58 48.63 0.72
C PRO A 27 51.85 49.86 1.59
N ARG A 28 52.25 49.65 2.86
CA ARG A 28 52.43 50.73 3.86
C ARG A 28 53.34 51.89 3.43
N ARG A 29 54.22 51.71 2.44
CA ARG A 29 55.14 52.75 1.95
C ARG A 29 54.52 53.77 0.99
N GLU A 30 53.36 53.49 0.40
CA GLU A 30 52.75 54.35 -0.65
C GLU A 30 51.56 55.20 -0.15
N ARG A 31 51.13 55.01 1.11
CA ARG A 31 49.98 55.71 1.71
C ARG A 31 50.11 57.25 1.77
N HIS A 32 51.31 57.79 1.64
CA HIS A 32 51.56 59.24 1.65
C HIS A 32 51.38 59.92 0.29
N MET A 33 51.24 59.16 -0.81
CA MET A 33 50.97 59.70 -2.16
C MET A 33 49.52 59.52 -2.64
N ALA A 34 48.68 58.84 -1.85
CA ALA A 34 47.28 58.58 -2.20
C ALA A 34 46.46 59.87 -2.30
N SER A 35 46.13 60.24 -3.54
CA SER A 35 45.25 61.36 -3.87
C SER A 35 43.84 61.16 -3.29
N ARG A 36 43.14 62.25 -2.97
CA ARG A 36 41.71 62.25 -2.59
C ARG A 36 40.79 61.59 -3.64
N ALA A 37 41.29 61.31 -4.86
CA ALA A 37 40.58 60.60 -5.92
C ALA A 37 40.55 59.05 -5.75
N GLU A 38 41.53 58.45 -5.06
CA GLU A 38 41.62 56.97 -4.95
C GLU A 38 40.45 56.30 -4.22
N PRO A 39 39.89 56.85 -3.11
CA PRO A 39 38.73 56.25 -2.45
C PRO A 39 37.49 56.21 -3.36
N LEU A 40 37.31 57.25 -4.18
CA LEU A 40 36.19 57.36 -5.12
C LEU A 40 36.35 56.35 -6.27
N ASP A 41 37.57 56.12 -6.74
CA ASP A 41 37.86 55.13 -7.78
C ASP A 41 37.64 53.69 -7.28
N PHE A 42 37.96 53.39 -6.01
CA PHE A 42 37.64 52.10 -5.40
C PHE A 42 36.13 51.89 -5.21
N GLU A 43 35.39 52.92 -4.80
CA GLU A 43 33.92 52.87 -4.70
C GLU A 43 33.26 52.74 -6.08
N ASN A 44 33.82 53.34 -7.12
CA ASN A 44 33.34 53.18 -8.49
C ASN A 44 33.65 51.78 -9.04
N ALA A 45 34.82 51.23 -8.74
CA ALA A 45 35.20 49.86 -9.12
C ALA A 45 34.34 48.80 -8.39
N GLU A 46 34.05 49.01 -7.10
CA GLU A 46 33.17 48.15 -6.31
C GLU A 46 31.73 48.17 -6.86
N ARG A 47 31.18 49.35 -7.16
CA ARG A 47 29.86 49.47 -7.80
C ARG A 47 29.80 48.82 -9.18
N GLU A 48 30.86 48.96 -9.99
CA GLU A 48 30.91 48.35 -11.31
C GLU A 48 31.04 46.82 -11.23
N HIS A 49 31.75 46.30 -10.23
CA HIS A 49 31.83 44.86 -9.94
C HIS A 49 30.47 44.30 -9.52
N GLU A 50 29.77 44.96 -8.59
CA GLU A 50 28.41 44.57 -8.20
C GLU A 50 27.43 44.57 -9.38
N ARG A 51 27.52 45.60 -10.25
CA ARG A 51 26.69 45.70 -11.45
C ARG A 51 26.94 44.53 -12.40
N LYS A 52 28.21 44.22 -12.71
CA LYS A 52 28.58 43.10 -13.60
C LYS A 52 28.19 41.75 -13.00
N SER A 53 28.40 41.57 -11.69
CA SER A 53 28.00 40.36 -10.98
C SER A 53 26.49 40.13 -11.01
N THR A 54 25.70 41.21 -10.87
CA THR A 54 24.24 41.13 -10.93
C THR A 54 23.76 40.74 -12.33
N ILE A 55 24.37 41.29 -13.39
CA ILE A 55 24.03 40.97 -14.78
C ILE A 55 24.34 39.50 -15.09
N GLU A 56 25.54 39.03 -14.74
CA GLU A 56 25.91 37.62 -14.93
C GLU A 56 24.95 36.69 -14.16
N CYS A 57 24.50 37.10 -12.97
CA CYS A 57 23.55 36.33 -12.15
C CYS A 57 22.17 36.26 -12.82
N MET A 58 21.73 37.35 -13.44
CA MET A 58 20.49 37.37 -14.23
C MET A 58 20.60 36.44 -15.44
N ASP A 59 21.72 36.48 -16.17
CA ASP A 59 21.90 35.66 -17.37
C ASP A 59 21.97 34.16 -17.05
N PHE A 60 22.67 33.79 -15.97
CA PHE A 60 22.70 32.39 -15.53
C PHE A 60 21.33 31.94 -14.98
N THR A 61 20.56 32.83 -14.33
CA THR A 61 19.18 32.52 -13.90
C THR A 61 18.28 32.20 -15.11
N ARG A 62 18.41 32.95 -16.21
CA ARG A 62 17.65 32.67 -17.45
C ARG A 62 18.08 31.34 -18.09
N LEU A 63 19.37 31.04 -18.10
CA LEU A 63 19.89 29.77 -18.62
C LEU A 63 19.31 28.58 -17.83
N LEU A 64 19.34 28.65 -16.50
CA LEU A 64 18.74 27.63 -15.65
C LEU A 64 17.24 27.50 -15.92
N GLN A 65 16.50 28.60 -16.07
CA GLN A 65 15.07 28.53 -16.39
C GLN A 65 14.77 27.82 -17.72
N GLN A 66 15.66 27.91 -18.71
CA GLN A 66 15.54 27.20 -20.00
C GLN A 66 15.87 25.70 -19.91
N GLN A 67 16.70 25.30 -18.94
CA GLN A 67 17.04 23.89 -18.73
C GLN A 67 15.93 23.11 -18.00
N TRP A 68 14.92 23.79 -17.44
CA TRP A 68 13.79 23.13 -16.81
C TRP A 68 12.98 22.29 -17.82
N PRO A 69 12.64 21.01 -17.52
CA PRO A 69 12.74 20.31 -16.23
C PRO A 69 13.98 19.42 -16.04
N ALA A 70 14.97 19.47 -16.94
CA ALA A 70 16.19 18.67 -16.84
C ALA A 70 17.07 19.07 -15.64
N LYS A 71 18.11 18.29 -15.34
CA LYS A 71 19.03 18.60 -14.23
C LYS A 71 19.78 19.91 -14.52
N PRO A 72 19.85 20.87 -13.57
CA PRO A 72 20.55 22.13 -13.79
C PRO A 72 22.05 21.88 -13.98
N SER A 73 22.63 22.48 -15.02
CA SER A 73 24.03 22.34 -15.40
C SER A 73 24.65 23.69 -15.75
N GLY A 74 25.91 23.87 -15.35
CA GLY A 74 26.74 25.02 -15.74
C GLY A 74 27.59 24.78 -17.00
N GLU A 75 27.47 23.62 -17.65
CA GLU A 75 28.25 23.30 -18.84
C GLU A 75 28.01 24.33 -19.97
N GLY A 76 29.09 24.94 -20.45
CA GLY A 76 29.05 25.95 -21.52
C GLY A 76 28.83 27.39 -21.07
N PHE A 77 28.76 27.67 -19.76
CA PHE A 77 28.66 29.04 -19.21
C PHE A 77 30.00 29.51 -18.62
N ASP A 78 30.60 30.55 -19.20
CA ASP A 78 31.86 31.15 -18.72
C ASP A 78 31.60 32.12 -17.56
N ALA A 79 31.64 31.59 -16.33
CA ALA A 79 31.36 32.37 -15.12
C ALA A 79 32.60 33.13 -14.62
N LYS A 80 32.51 34.46 -14.53
CA LYS A 80 33.59 35.35 -14.05
C LYS A 80 33.30 35.85 -12.65
N TYR A 81 32.05 36.25 -12.40
CA TYR A 81 31.62 36.88 -11.15
C TYR A 81 30.79 35.94 -10.24
N ILE A 82 30.47 34.73 -10.68
CA ILE A 82 29.67 33.76 -9.91
C ILE A 82 30.48 32.48 -9.64
N ASN A 83 30.26 31.83 -8.50
CA ASN A 83 30.73 30.47 -8.27
C ASN A 83 29.65 29.46 -8.71
N LEU A 84 29.89 28.77 -9.84
CA LEU A 84 28.94 27.80 -10.41
C LEU A 84 28.66 26.62 -9.47
N HIS A 85 29.64 26.21 -8.65
CA HIS A 85 29.45 25.10 -7.72
C HIS A 85 28.45 25.45 -6.62
N ASP A 86 28.68 26.59 -5.95
CA ASP A 86 27.85 27.07 -4.85
C ASP A 86 26.42 27.39 -5.34
N VAL A 87 26.29 27.95 -6.55
CA VAL A 87 24.98 28.18 -7.17
C VAL A 87 24.22 26.88 -7.41
N LEU A 88 24.87 25.87 -7.99
CA LEU A 88 24.21 24.60 -8.29
C LEU A 88 23.81 23.87 -6.99
N GLU A 89 24.62 23.93 -5.93
CA GLU A 89 24.24 23.45 -4.60
C GLU A 89 23.04 24.21 -4.01
N ALA A 90 23.02 25.54 -4.10
CA ALA A 90 21.92 26.34 -3.55
C ALA A 90 20.59 26.14 -4.29
N VAL A 91 20.65 25.92 -5.61
CA VAL A 91 19.47 25.75 -6.48
C VAL A 91 18.93 24.32 -6.43
N MET A 92 19.77 23.29 -6.24
CA MET A 92 19.37 21.88 -6.33
C MET A 92 18.20 21.49 -5.41
N PRO A 93 18.15 21.90 -4.12
CA PRO A 93 17.05 21.53 -3.22
C PRO A 93 15.72 22.15 -3.63
N TYR A 94 15.74 23.38 -4.14
CA TYR A 94 14.55 24.05 -4.67
C TYR A 94 14.11 23.40 -5.99
N TRP A 95 15.05 23.09 -6.89
CA TRP A 95 14.79 22.36 -8.14
C TRP A 95 14.13 21.00 -7.90
N GLN A 96 14.69 20.20 -6.98
CA GLN A 96 14.15 18.88 -6.62
C GLN A 96 12.79 18.98 -5.94
N ARG A 97 12.56 19.99 -5.10
CA ARG A 97 11.27 20.22 -4.43
C ARG A 97 10.16 20.55 -5.43
N ILE A 98 10.44 21.41 -6.42
CA ILE A 98 9.48 21.74 -7.47
C ILE A 98 9.28 20.54 -8.41
N HIS A 99 10.35 19.79 -8.71
CA HIS A 99 10.27 18.59 -9.55
C HIS A 99 9.45 17.48 -8.88
N ALA A 100 9.63 17.26 -7.57
CA ALA A 100 8.85 16.31 -6.78
C ALA A 100 7.41 16.77 -6.49
N GLY A 101 7.14 18.08 -6.57
CA GLY A 101 5.83 18.69 -6.36
C GLY A 101 4.94 18.77 -7.61
N SER A 102 5.47 18.43 -8.80
CA SER A 102 4.67 18.29 -10.01
C SER A 102 3.81 17.02 -9.91
N PRO A 103 2.49 17.06 -10.17
CA PRO A 103 1.68 15.87 -10.26
C PRO A 103 2.15 15.06 -11.47
N GLU A 104 3.09 14.13 -11.25
CA GLU A 104 3.40 13.12 -12.26
C GLU A 104 2.15 12.27 -12.47
N VAL A 105 1.48 12.50 -13.60
CA VAL A 105 0.75 11.44 -14.27
C VAL A 105 1.77 10.36 -14.57
N LYS A 106 1.81 9.32 -13.74
CA LYS A 106 2.57 8.11 -14.06
C LYS A 106 1.83 7.38 -15.17
N LEU A 107 2.11 7.79 -16.40
CA LEU A 107 1.85 7.00 -17.59
C LEU A 107 2.75 5.77 -17.54
N PHE A 108 2.19 4.64 -17.12
CA PHE A 108 2.83 3.35 -17.33
C PHE A 108 2.66 2.96 -18.81
N GLY A 109 3.38 3.62 -19.72
CA GLY A 109 3.23 3.28 -21.14
C GLY A 109 3.66 4.26 -22.22
N SER A 110 4.47 5.30 -21.98
CA SER A 110 5.19 5.89 -23.12
C SER A 110 6.41 5.02 -23.42
N ARG A 111 6.54 4.59 -24.69
CA ARG A 111 7.61 3.73 -25.20
C ARG A 111 9.01 4.22 -24.78
N GLN A 112 9.52 3.76 -23.64
CA GLN A 112 10.93 3.80 -23.32
C GLN A 112 11.53 2.43 -23.60
N ARG A 113 12.37 2.39 -24.64
CA ARG A 113 13.29 1.30 -24.96
C ARG A 113 14.37 1.26 -23.87
N ASN A 114 14.47 0.16 -23.12
CA ASN A 114 15.66 -0.36 -22.43
C ASN A 114 15.26 -1.75 -21.91
N VAL A 115 15.66 -2.88 -22.51
CA VAL A 115 16.98 -3.54 -22.53
C VAL A 115 17.44 -3.92 -21.11
N GLU A 116 16.94 -5.04 -20.59
CA GLU A 116 17.71 -6.20 -20.09
C GLU A 116 16.80 -7.26 -19.44
N ALA A 117 17.28 -8.51 -19.44
CA ALA A 117 16.51 -9.74 -19.58
C ALA A 117 16.17 -10.48 -18.29
N ILE A 118 15.08 -11.27 -18.30
CA ILE A 118 14.93 -12.54 -17.55
C ILE A 118 14.23 -13.56 -18.48
N PRO A 119 14.68 -14.83 -18.57
CA PRO A 119 14.42 -15.69 -19.71
C PRO A 119 13.14 -16.53 -19.57
N HIS A 120 12.30 -16.48 -20.61
CA HIS A 120 11.38 -17.55 -20.99
C HIS A 120 11.67 -17.91 -22.45
N LEU A 121 11.65 -19.21 -22.77
CA LEU A 121 11.94 -19.80 -24.08
C LEU A 121 11.40 -18.91 -25.24
N GLY A 122 12.19 -18.21 -26.06
CA GLY A 122 13.64 -18.08 -26.02
C GLY A 122 14.36 -18.56 -27.27
N GLN A 123 13.78 -18.54 -28.49
CA GLN A 123 14.55 -18.21 -29.70
C GLN A 123 13.74 -17.83 -30.97
N ASP A 124 12.40 -18.02 -31.06
CA ASP A 124 11.59 -17.68 -32.27
C ASP A 124 10.06 -17.34 -32.10
N LEU A 125 9.66 -16.40 -31.24
CA LEU A 125 8.79 -15.29 -31.72
C LEU A 125 9.57 -14.26 -32.60
N PHE A 126 10.81 -14.58 -33.04
CA PHE A 126 11.97 -13.68 -33.04
C PHE A 126 12.26 -13.09 -34.43
N SER A 127 11.84 -11.85 -34.63
CA SER A 127 12.75 -10.78 -35.08
C SER A 127 12.23 -9.48 -34.47
N ARG A 128 13.14 -8.58 -34.07
CA ARG A 128 12.82 -7.27 -33.47
C ARG A 128 11.79 -6.52 -34.34
N PRO A 129 10.89 -5.72 -33.76
CA PRO A 129 9.97 -4.90 -34.55
C PRO A 129 10.81 -3.93 -35.39
N GLY A 130 10.70 -4.05 -36.72
CA GLY A 130 11.08 -2.97 -37.63
C GLY A 130 10.16 -1.75 -37.41
N ASP A 131 10.63 -0.58 -37.81
CA ASP A 131 9.90 0.68 -37.61
C ASP A 131 8.47 0.60 -38.19
N LYS A 132 7.47 0.98 -37.38
CA LYS A 132 6.07 0.96 -37.76
C LYS A 132 5.82 2.03 -38.83
N VAL A 133 5.70 1.64 -40.09
CA VAL A 133 5.09 2.49 -41.14
C VAL A 133 3.57 2.38 -41.04
N GLY A 134 2.88 3.51 -41.23
CA GLY A 134 1.48 3.74 -40.88
C GLY A 134 0.47 2.70 -41.36
N LYS A 135 -0.60 2.53 -40.56
CA LYS A 135 -1.76 1.67 -40.84
C LYS A 135 -2.41 2.07 -42.17
N VAL A 136 -2.35 1.20 -43.18
CA VAL A 136 -3.17 1.31 -44.41
C VAL A 136 -4.31 0.29 -44.32
N PRO A 137 -5.58 0.67 -44.55
CA PRO A 137 -6.71 -0.24 -44.44
C PRO A 137 -6.71 -1.23 -45.62
N PHE A 138 -6.61 -2.53 -45.31
CA PHE A 138 -6.72 -3.62 -46.29
C PHE A 138 -8.09 -4.32 -46.17
N ASN A 139 -8.83 -4.41 -47.27
CA ASN A 139 -10.06 -5.21 -47.38
C ASN A 139 -9.71 -6.60 -47.93
N LEU A 140 -10.10 -7.66 -47.21
CA LEU A 140 -9.67 -9.03 -47.49
C LEU A 140 -10.70 -9.85 -48.30
N PRO A 141 -10.27 -10.57 -49.36
CA PRO A 141 -11.15 -11.38 -50.21
C PRO A 141 -11.44 -12.80 -49.66
N ARG A 142 -12.46 -13.46 -50.23
CA ARG A 142 -12.99 -14.78 -49.83
C ARG A 142 -12.70 -15.85 -50.90
N ILE A 143 -11.90 -16.89 -50.63
CA ILE A 143 -11.81 -18.10 -51.50
C ILE A 143 -11.65 -19.43 -50.69
N ALA A 144 -11.97 -20.54 -51.37
CA ALA A 144 -12.51 -21.84 -50.97
C ALA A 144 -11.53 -22.98 -50.54
N LYS A 145 -12.14 -24.09 -50.04
CA LYS A 145 -11.56 -25.37 -49.54
C LYS A 145 -10.94 -26.25 -50.65
N PRO A 146 -9.88 -27.08 -50.43
CA PRO A 146 -10.01 -28.52 -50.04
C PRO A 146 -8.76 -29.11 -49.26
N LYS A 147 -8.84 -30.15 -48.40
CA LYS A 147 -8.83 -31.65 -48.47
C LYS A 147 -7.52 -32.29 -47.90
N PHE A 148 -7.74 -33.29 -47.02
CA PHE A 148 -6.88 -34.26 -46.30
C PHE A 148 -6.11 -35.22 -47.28
N ASP A 149 -5.11 -36.07 -46.97
CA ASP A 149 -4.63 -36.73 -45.74
C ASP A 149 -3.19 -37.35 -45.85
N GLU A 150 -2.59 -37.61 -44.68
CA GLU A 150 -1.67 -38.69 -44.20
C GLU A 150 -0.36 -39.16 -44.90
N VAL A 151 0.65 -39.53 -44.07
CA VAL A 151 1.11 -40.94 -43.84
C VAL A 151 2.44 -41.07 -43.01
N ASN A 152 2.45 -42.10 -42.15
CA ASN A 152 3.53 -42.92 -41.52
C ASN A 152 4.22 -42.51 -40.21
N GLN A 153 4.09 -43.25 -39.08
CA GLN A 153 4.30 -44.69 -38.79
C GLN A 153 5.73 -45.21 -39.07
N ARG A 154 6.69 -44.83 -38.21
CA ARG A 154 7.93 -45.59 -37.98
C ARG A 154 8.77 -45.14 -36.77
N VAL A 155 8.16 -44.82 -35.62
CA VAL A 155 8.93 -44.65 -34.37
C VAL A 155 8.14 -45.18 -33.16
N LYS A 156 7.50 -46.34 -33.33
CA LYS A 156 6.69 -46.97 -32.28
C LYS A 156 7.46 -47.90 -31.33
N ASP A 157 8.71 -48.27 -31.64
CA ASP A 157 9.32 -49.43 -30.97
C ASP A 157 10.48 -49.13 -30.00
N LYS A 158 10.72 -47.87 -29.62
CA LYS A 158 11.83 -47.55 -28.69
C LYS A 158 11.47 -46.78 -27.42
N LEU A 159 10.19 -46.46 -27.18
CA LEU A 159 9.78 -45.64 -26.03
C LEU A 159 8.90 -46.36 -25.00
N ASN A 160 8.83 -47.69 -25.03
CA ASN A 160 7.98 -48.47 -24.11
C ASN A 160 8.68 -48.93 -22.81
N THR A 161 9.92 -48.52 -22.58
CA THR A 161 10.72 -49.06 -21.46
C THR A 161 10.74 -48.18 -20.21
N HIS A 162 10.26 -46.93 -20.26
CA HIS A 162 10.34 -45.99 -19.12
C HIS A 162 9.01 -45.60 -18.45
N LEU A 163 7.86 -46.02 -18.96
CA LEU A 163 6.54 -45.70 -18.38
C LEU A 163 6.03 -46.72 -17.35
N LYS A 164 6.71 -47.85 -17.16
CA LYS A 164 6.30 -48.91 -16.22
C LYS A 164 6.65 -48.66 -14.74
N ALA A 165 7.16 -47.48 -14.38
CA ALA A 165 7.55 -47.16 -13.01
C ALA A 165 7.02 -45.79 -12.56
N LEU A 166 5.70 -45.62 -12.54
CA LEU A 166 5.04 -44.51 -11.84
C LEU A 166 4.13 -45.11 -10.77
N PRO A 167 4.47 -44.96 -9.46
CA PRO A 167 3.55 -45.28 -8.39
C PRO A 167 2.31 -44.40 -8.52
N THR A 168 1.13 -44.99 -8.38
CA THR A 168 -0.12 -44.28 -8.14
C THR A 168 0.05 -43.40 -6.89
N GLY A 169 0.36 -42.13 -7.10
CA GLY A 169 0.49 -41.14 -6.03
C GLY A 169 -0.81 -41.06 -5.23
N ALA A 170 -0.82 -41.69 -4.06
CA ALA A 170 -1.89 -41.58 -3.09
C ALA A 170 -2.03 -40.10 -2.68
N LYS A 171 -3.22 -39.52 -2.89
CA LYS A 171 -3.55 -38.22 -2.29
C LYS A 171 -3.48 -38.38 -0.76
N PRO A 172 -2.93 -37.40 -0.01
CA PRO A 172 -2.88 -37.46 1.44
C PRO A 172 -4.32 -37.51 2.02
N ASP A 173 -4.53 -38.39 3.00
CA ASP A 173 -5.79 -38.69 3.72
C ASP A 173 -6.43 -37.47 4.37
N SER A 174 -7.05 -36.59 3.57
CA SER A 174 -7.71 -35.37 4.05
C SER A 174 -8.99 -35.60 4.87
N THR A 175 -9.38 -36.86 5.08
CA THR A 175 -10.57 -37.29 5.82
C THR A 175 -10.40 -37.07 7.32
N ARG A 176 -9.16 -37.20 7.83
CA ARG A 176 -8.86 -37.04 9.25
C ARG A 176 -8.93 -35.56 9.67
N GLU A 177 -8.36 -34.66 8.87
CA GLU A 177 -8.40 -33.22 9.14
C GLU A 177 -9.83 -32.68 9.08
N ILE A 178 -10.67 -33.19 8.16
CA ILE A 178 -12.08 -32.82 8.09
C ILE A 178 -12.83 -33.28 9.35
N ALA A 179 -12.60 -34.50 9.83
CA ALA A 179 -13.23 -35.01 11.04
C ALA A 179 -12.82 -34.22 12.30
N GLU A 180 -11.56 -33.81 12.39
CA GLU A 180 -11.09 -32.95 13.47
C GLU A 180 -11.71 -31.55 13.40
N LEU A 181 -11.81 -30.98 12.19
CA LEU A 181 -12.48 -29.70 11.97
C LEU A 181 -13.95 -29.75 12.38
N ASP A 182 -14.67 -30.84 12.07
CA ASP A 182 -16.04 -31.06 12.54
C ASP A 182 -16.12 -31.09 14.08
N GLY A 183 -15.15 -31.72 14.75
CA GLY A 183 -15.07 -31.75 16.21
C GLY A 183 -14.92 -30.37 16.82
N ILE A 184 -14.02 -29.54 16.26
CA ILE A 184 -13.80 -28.16 16.70
C ILE A 184 -15.07 -27.32 16.50
N ILE A 185 -15.72 -27.42 15.33
CA ILE A 185 -16.98 -26.73 15.03
C ILE A 185 -18.09 -27.15 16.01
N GLY A 186 -18.14 -28.44 16.34
CA GLY A 186 -19.05 -29.00 17.34
C GLY A 186 -18.99 -28.25 18.66
N TRP A 187 -17.79 -27.94 19.19
CA TRP A 187 -17.67 -27.20 20.45
C TRP A 187 -18.22 -25.76 20.38
N PHE A 188 -18.03 -25.08 19.25
CA PHE A 188 -18.53 -23.71 19.09
C PHE A 188 -20.04 -23.64 18.84
N LEU A 189 -20.65 -24.68 18.25
CA LEU A 189 -22.11 -24.77 18.07
C LEU A 189 -22.86 -24.79 19.41
N HIS A 190 -22.27 -25.45 20.42
CA HIS A 190 -22.84 -25.59 21.77
C HIS A 190 -22.43 -24.46 22.73
N SER A 191 -21.82 -23.39 22.24
CA SER A 191 -21.42 -22.24 23.07
C SER A 191 -22.64 -21.35 23.39
N ASP A 192 -22.75 -20.89 24.64
CA ASP A 192 -23.81 -19.98 25.11
C ASP A 192 -23.80 -18.60 24.40
N CYS A 193 -22.69 -18.24 23.75
CA CYS A 193 -22.59 -17.01 22.95
C CYS A 193 -23.28 -17.15 21.58
N PRO A 194 -24.34 -16.36 21.28
CA PRO A 194 -25.05 -16.43 20.01
C PRO A 194 -24.15 -16.16 18.80
N VAL A 195 -23.18 -15.25 18.93
CA VAL A 195 -22.24 -14.91 17.84
C VAL A 195 -21.39 -16.12 17.44
N ARG A 196 -20.88 -16.86 18.43
CA ARG A 196 -20.06 -18.07 18.23
C ARG A 196 -20.88 -19.21 17.62
N SER A 197 -22.11 -19.41 18.09
CA SER A 197 -22.99 -20.45 17.56
C SER A 197 -23.35 -20.19 16.08
N VAL A 198 -23.71 -18.95 15.73
CA VAL A 198 -23.99 -18.59 14.32
C VAL A 198 -22.73 -18.72 13.46
N TYR A 199 -21.56 -18.28 13.94
CA TYR A 199 -20.29 -18.46 13.21
C TYR A 199 -19.96 -19.94 12.95
N ALA A 200 -20.17 -20.80 13.96
CA ALA A 200 -19.94 -22.23 13.83
C ALA A 200 -20.92 -22.90 12.85
N SER A 201 -22.17 -22.45 12.81
CA SER A 201 -23.18 -22.89 11.83
C SER A 201 -22.75 -22.56 10.40
N ASP A 202 -22.31 -21.32 10.16
CA ASP A 202 -21.79 -20.88 8.86
C ASP A 202 -20.58 -21.74 8.43
N LEU A 203 -19.64 -21.98 9.36
CA LEU A 203 -18.47 -22.80 9.09
C LEU A 203 -18.83 -24.27 8.80
N GLY A 204 -19.82 -24.83 9.50
CA GLY A 204 -20.34 -26.17 9.25
C GLY A 204 -20.93 -26.34 7.84
N GLN A 205 -21.59 -25.30 7.31
CA GLN A 205 -22.11 -25.32 5.94
C GLN A 205 -20.97 -25.40 4.90
N ILE A 206 -19.90 -24.64 5.11
CA ILE A 206 -18.70 -24.62 4.25
C ILE A 206 -17.99 -25.98 4.27
N VAL A 207 -17.84 -26.60 5.45
CA VAL A 207 -17.24 -27.95 5.58
C VAL A 207 -18.10 -29.01 4.88
N ASN A 208 -19.42 -28.90 4.97
CA ASN A 208 -20.34 -29.79 4.24
C ASN A 208 -20.24 -29.62 2.73
N ALA A 209 -20.00 -28.40 2.22
CA ALA A 209 -19.71 -28.17 0.81
C ALA A 209 -18.42 -28.87 0.38
N LEU A 210 -17.35 -28.78 1.18
CA LEU A 210 -16.07 -29.48 0.92
C LEU A 210 -16.23 -31.00 0.85
N LYS A 211 -17.03 -31.59 1.76
CA LYS A 211 -17.35 -33.03 1.75
C LYS A 211 -18.08 -33.45 0.47
N LYS A 212 -19.00 -32.61 -0.03
CA LYS A 212 -19.74 -32.88 -1.28
C LYS A 212 -18.81 -32.81 -2.50
N THR A 213 -17.95 -31.80 -2.58
CA THR A 213 -16.98 -31.65 -3.68
C THR A 213 -16.00 -32.82 -3.74
N LYS A 214 -15.44 -33.24 -2.61
CA LYS A 214 -14.51 -34.38 -2.56
C LYS A 214 -15.14 -35.72 -2.94
N LYS A 215 -16.43 -35.93 -2.63
CA LYS A 215 -17.17 -37.14 -3.06
C LYS A 215 -17.38 -37.20 -4.58
N SER A 216 -17.40 -36.04 -5.25
CA SER A 216 -17.55 -35.95 -6.73
C SER A 216 -16.22 -36.18 -7.47
N LEU A 217 -15.08 -35.92 -6.82
CA LEU A 217 -13.73 -36.09 -7.35
C LEU A 217 -13.22 -37.54 -7.22
N THR A 218 -13.96 -38.53 -7.73
CA THR A 218 -13.38 -39.85 -8.04
C THR A 218 -12.48 -39.67 -9.26
N SER A 219 -11.18 -39.92 -9.08
CA SER A 219 -10.15 -39.62 -10.08
C SER A 219 -10.45 -40.31 -11.42
N LYS A 220 -10.57 -39.53 -12.50
CA LYS A 220 -10.45 -40.09 -13.84
C LYS A 220 -9.04 -40.69 -13.97
N PRO A 221 -8.89 -41.94 -14.43
CA PRO A 221 -7.56 -42.48 -14.71
C PRO A 221 -6.87 -41.58 -15.74
N VAL A 222 -5.61 -41.23 -15.49
CA VAL A 222 -4.79 -40.51 -16.47
C VAL A 222 -4.64 -41.45 -17.67
N VAL A 223 -5.20 -41.06 -18.81
CA VAL A 223 -5.00 -41.79 -20.07
C VAL A 223 -3.52 -41.64 -20.43
N GLU A 224 -2.86 -42.72 -20.87
CA GLU A 224 -1.49 -42.64 -21.39
C GLU A 224 -1.45 -41.72 -22.61
N ILE A 225 -1.14 -40.43 -22.40
CA ILE A 225 -0.97 -39.45 -23.47
C ILE A 225 0.51 -39.39 -23.81
N ASN A 226 0.85 -39.70 -25.07
CA ASN A 226 2.17 -39.39 -25.62
C ASN A 226 2.24 -37.88 -25.90
N LEU A 227 2.70 -37.12 -24.90
CA LEU A 227 2.77 -35.66 -24.98
C LEU A 227 3.72 -35.19 -26.10
N ASP A 228 4.82 -35.90 -26.36
CA ASP A 228 5.76 -35.50 -27.43
C ASP A 228 5.11 -35.59 -28.81
N PHE A 229 4.33 -36.65 -29.05
CA PHE A 229 3.55 -36.80 -30.27
C PHE A 229 2.47 -35.70 -30.40
N GLU A 230 1.71 -35.46 -29.33
CA GLU A 230 0.66 -34.43 -29.34
C GLU A 230 1.24 -33.01 -29.49
N ILE A 231 2.41 -32.74 -28.91
CA ILE A 231 3.15 -31.47 -29.09
C ILE A 231 3.56 -31.32 -30.56
N ALA A 232 4.20 -32.33 -31.17
CA ALA A 232 4.62 -32.28 -32.57
C ALA A 232 3.43 -32.09 -33.53
N LYS A 233 2.32 -32.78 -33.26
CA LYS A 233 1.05 -32.63 -34.00
C LYS A 233 0.48 -31.21 -33.86
N ALA A 234 0.48 -30.66 -32.64
CA ALA A 234 0.00 -29.30 -32.38
C ALA A 234 0.88 -28.24 -33.08
N TYR A 235 2.21 -28.39 -33.09
CA TYR A 235 3.12 -27.53 -33.84
C TYR A 235 2.88 -27.58 -35.35
N THR A 236 2.66 -28.78 -35.90
CA THR A 236 2.37 -28.95 -37.33
C THR A 236 1.05 -28.26 -37.71
N ALA A 237 0.02 -28.36 -36.86
CA ALA A 237 -1.25 -27.66 -37.05
C ALA A 237 -1.08 -26.13 -36.96
N LEU A 238 -0.31 -25.65 -35.98
CA LEU A 238 0.00 -24.23 -35.81
C LEU A 238 0.66 -23.64 -37.07
N GLU A 239 1.71 -24.29 -37.57
CA GLU A 239 2.45 -23.84 -38.76
C GLU A 239 1.56 -23.87 -40.01
N ARG A 240 0.70 -24.88 -40.15
CA ARG A 240 -0.28 -24.96 -41.23
C ARG A 240 -1.26 -23.80 -41.21
N HIS A 241 -1.79 -23.46 -40.03
CA HIS A 241 -2.70 -22.33 -39.87
C HIS A 241 -2.02 -20.99 -40.17
N TYR A 242 -0.78 -20.80 -39.69
CA TYR A 242 0.01 -19.60 -39.97
C TYR A 242 0.28 -19.41 -41.47
N ARG A 243 0.80 -20.44 -42.15
CA ARG A 243 1.04 -20.39 -43.61
C ARG A 243 -0.23 -20.14 -44.40
N SER A 244 -1.34 -20.78 -44.02
CA SER A 244 -2.63 -20.55 -44.66
C SER A 244 -3.10 -19.10 -44.54
N LEU A 245 -2.86 -18.46 -43.39
CA LEU A 245 -3.20 -17.06 -43.15
C LEU A 245 -2.32 -16.12 -43.98
N VAL A 246 -1.00 -16.31 -43.92
CA VAL A 246 -0.03 -15.48 -44.67
C VAL A 246 -0.30 -15.58 -46.17
N ASN A 247 -0.53 -16.79 -46.69
CA ASN A 247 -0.84 -16.98 -48.11
C ASN A 247 -2.16 -16.29 -48.49
N ALA A 248 -3.21 -16.41 -47.68
CA ALA A 248 -4.49 -15.75 -47.93
C ALA A 248 -4.38 -14.21 -47.94
N LEU A 249 -3.42 -13.65 -47.20
CA LEU A 249 -3.14 -12.21 -47.14
C LEU A 249 -2.32 -11.72 -48.36
N VAL A 250 -1.73 -12.64 -49.14
CA VAL A 250 -0.84 -12.35 -50.27
C VAL A 250 -1.49 -12.62 -51.64
N ILE A 251 -2.35 -13.65 -51.74
CA ILE A 251 -2.78 -14.27 -53.01
C ILE A 251 -3.41 -13.30 -54.04
N ASP A 252 -4.07 -12.23 -53.60
CA ASP A 252 -4.83 -11.32 -54.48
C ASP A 252 -4.22 -9.91 -54.62
N ASP A 253 -2.99 -9.65 -54.14
CA ASP A 253 -2.32 -8.35 -54.31
C ASP A 253 -1.18 -8.42 -55.34
N PRO A 254 -1.36 -7.88 -56.57
CA PRO A 254 -0.33 -7.90 -57.61
C PRO A 254 0.91 -7.07 -57.25
N ARG A 255 0.84 -6.21 -56.23
CA ARG A 255 1.96 -5.41 -55.72
C ARG A 255 2.82 -6.20 -54.73
N CYS A 256 2.34 -7.34 -54.23
CA CYS A 256 3.01 -8.09 -53.17
C CYS A 256 4.43 -8.51 -53.55
N SER A 257 4.62 -9.04 -54.76
CA SER A 257 5.95 -9.45 -55.26
C SER A 257 6.96 -8.30 -55.25
N TRP A 258 6.54 -7.11 -55.67
CA TRP A 258 7.37 -5.90 -55.68
C TRP A 258 7.63 -5.35 -54.28
N LEU A 259 6.62 -5.33 -53.41
CA LEU A 259 6.72 -4.83 -52.04
C LEU A 259 7.56 -5.75 -51.15
N LEU A 260 7.49 -7.07 -51.34
CA LEU A 260 8.36 -8.04 -50.66
C LEU A 260 9.82 -7.86 -51.09
N GLN A 261 10.07 -7.69 -52.39
CA GLN A 261 11.43 -7.42 -52.91
C GLN A 261 11.99 -6.09 -52.40
N ALA A 262 11.13 -5.08 -52.21
CA ALA A 262 11.53 -3.77 -51.68
C ALA A 262 11.58 -3.70 -50.14
N ASN A 263 11.28 -4.78 -49.41
CA ASN A 263 11.10 -4.78 -47.95
C ASN A 263 10.06 -3.75 -47.44
N LEU A 264 9.05 -3.45 -48.25
CA LEU A 264 7.95 -2.51 -47.96
C LEU A 264 6.63 -3.23 -47.66
N TRP A 265 6.60 -4.57 -47.73
CA TRP A 265 5.42 -5.34 -47.36
C TRP A 265 5.18 -5.27 -45.83
N PRO A 266 3.93 -5.14 -45.37
CA PRO A 266 3.62 -5.14 -43.94
C PRO A 266 4.20 -6.37 -43.23
N SER A 267 4.77 -6.18 -42.04
CA SER A 267 5.29 -7.29 -41.26
C SER A 267 4.16 -8.26 -40.92
N MET A 268 4.33 -9.52 -41.32
CA MET A 268 3.34 -10.59 -41.13
C MET A 268 3.66 -11.49 -39.93
N THR A 269 4.29 -10.94 -38.91
CA THR A 269 4.61 -11.68 -37.67
C THR A 269 3.36 -12.26 -37.00
N PRO A 270 3.50 -13.34 -36.20
CA PRO A 270 2.42 -13.83 -35.35
C PRO A 270 1.71 -12.71 -34.56
N THR A 271 2.48 -11.78 -33.99
CA THR A 271 1.96 -10.65 -33.21
C THR A 271 1.11 -9.72 -34.08
N SER A 272 1.63 -9.25 -35.22
CA SER A 272 0.87 -8.35 -36.10
C SER A 272 -0.39 -9.00 -36.67
N VAL A 273 -0.36 -10.31 -36.96
CA VAL A 273 -1.54 -11.06 -37.41
C VAL A 273 -2.58 -11.21 -36.29
N LEU A 274 -2.16 -11.40 -35.04
CA LEU A 274 -3.08 -11.50 -33.91
C LEU A 274 -3.63 -10.13 -33.49
N GLU A 275 -2.85 -9.04 -33.52
CA GLU A 275 -3.32 -7.68 -33.17
C GLU A 275 -4.59 -7.27 -33.94
N TYR A 276 -4.81 -7.83 -35.12
CA TYR A 276 -6.03 -7.67 -35.90
C TYR A 276 -7.31 -8.18 -35.21
N LEU A 277 -7.28 -9.18 -34.31
CA LEU A 277 -8.51 -9.60 -33.59
C LEU A 277 -8.79 -8.79 -32.31
N GLN A 278 -7.99 -7.76 -32.00
CA GLN A 278 -8.24 -6.90 -30.82
C GLN A 278 -9.64 -6.27 -30.91
N SER A 279 -10.33 -6.19 -29.77
CA SER A 279 -11.62 -5.51 -29.63
C SER A 279 -11.61 -4.06 -30.12
N ASN A 280 -10.44 -3.41 -30.04
CA ASN A 280 -10.25 -1.98 -30.33
C ASN A 280 -9.75 -1.73 -31.76
N SER A 281 -9.65 -2.77 -32.57
CA SER A 281 -9.23 -2.63 -33.96
C SER A 281 -10.44 -2.28 -34.85
N ASP A 282 -10.33 -1.22 -35.63
CA ASP A 282 -11.34 -0.83 -36.64
C ASP A 282 -11.32 -1.77 -37.88
N CYS A 283 -10.77 -2.98 -37.74
CA CYS A 283 -10.55 -3.88 -38.86
C CYS A 283 -11.84 -4.66 -39.19
N ALA A 284 -12.39 -4.42 -40.38
CA ALA A 284 -13.54 -5.16 -40.88
C ALA A 284 -13.14 -6.54 -41.42
N PHE A 285 -13.34 -7.61 -40.63
CA PHE A 285 -13.08 -8.97 -41.09
C PHE A 285 -14.22 -9.53 -41.95
N GLY A 286 -13.85 -10.21 -43.04
CA GLY A 286 -14.72 -11.25 -43.59
C GLY A 286 -14.90 -12.39 -42.56
N LYS A 287 -16.12 -12.92 -42.41
CA LYS A 287 -16.46 -14.00 -41.46
C LYS A 287 -15.49 -15.20 -41.50
N ALA A 288 -15.00 -15.56 -42.69
CA ALA A 288 -14.04 -16.64 -42.89
C ALA A 288 -12.62 -16.29 -42.39
N MET A 289 -12.17 -15.05 -42.59
CA MET A 289 -10.85 -14.60 -42.14
C MET A 289 -10.77 -14.55 -40.62
N LYS A 290 -11.79 -13.96 -39.96
CA LYS A 290 -11.86 -13.96 -38.48
C LYS A 290 -11.77 -15.38 -37.90
N THR A 291 -12.48 -16.32 -38.52
CA THR A 291 -12.46 -17.73 -38.11
C THR A 291 -11.07 -18.34 -38.25
N LYS A 292 -10.34 -18.04 -39.33
CA LYS A 292 -8.99 -18.55 -39.56
C LYS A 292 -7.96 -18.00 -38.57
N VAL A 293 -8.02 -16.70 -38.25
CA VAL A 293 -7.12 -16.12 -37.24
C VAL A 293 -7.44 -16.66 -35.84
N LEU A 294 -8.72 -16.91 -35.54
CA LEU A 294 -9.14 -17.59 -34.30
C LEU A 294 -8.62 -19.03 -34.21
N GLU A 295 -8.68 -19.82 -35.29
CA GLU A 295 -8.12 -21.17 -35.35
C GLU A 295 -6.60 -21.17 -35.11
N TYR A 296 -5.89 -20.17 -35.65
CA TYR A 296 -4.47 -19.97 -35.40
C TYR A 296 -4.19 -19.65 -33.92
N ALA A 297 -4.91 -18.68 -33.34
CA ALA A 297 -4.78 -18.32 -31.93
C ALA A 297 -5.06 -19.51 -30.98
N LYS A 298 -6.12 -20.30 -31.23
CA LYS A 298 -6.42 -21.52 -30.48
C LYS A 298 -5.30 -22.56 -30.57
N SER A 299 -4.61 -22.63 -31.72
CA SER A 299 -3.49 -23.56 -31.90
C SER A 299 -2.28 -23.16 -31.05
N ILE A 300 -2.04 -21.86 -30.86
CA ILE A 300 -0.99 -21.34 -29.97
C ILE A 300 -1.27 -21.77 -28.52
N VAL A 301 -2.49 -21.53 -28.03
CA VAL A 301 -2.92 -21.93 -26.67
C VAL A 301 -2.75 -23.43 -26.47
N LYS A 302 -3.11 -24.25 -27.48
CA LYS A 302 -2.96 -25.71 -27.40
C LYS A 302 -1.50 -26.14 -27.25
N VAL A 303 -0.58 -25.54 -28.02
CA VAL A 303 0.86 -25.81 -27.92
C VAL A 303 1.37 -25.41 -26.53
N GLN A 304 1.05 -24.19 -26.07
CA GLN A 304 1.41 -23.68 -24.75
C GLN A 304 0.95 -24.62 -23.62
N HIS A 305 -0.30 -25.05 -23.65
CA HIS A 305 -0.87 -25.97 -22.67
C HIS A 305 -0.11 -27.31 -22.61
N LEU A 306 0.16 -27.94 -23.76
CA LEU A 306 0.90 -29.19 -23.81
C LEU A 306 2.36 -29.03 -23.31
N LEU A 307 3.01 -27.91 -23.60
CA LEU A 307 4.34 -27.61 -23.09
C LEU A 307 4.35 -27.43 -21.57
N ARG A 308 3.34 -26.78 -20.98
CA ARG A 308 3.21 -26.65 -19.52
C ARG A 308 3.02 -28.02 -18.84
N MET A 309 2.22 -28.90 -19.44
CA MET A 309 2.07 -30.27 -18.96
C MET A 309 3.40 -31.04 -18.99
N LYS A 310 4.16 -30.92 -20.09
CA LYS A 310 5.48 -31.54 -20.23
C LYS A 310 6.49 -31.00 -19.23
N ASP A 311 6.54 -29.68 -19.03
CA ASP A 311 7.41 -29.03 -18.03
C ASP A 311 7.12 -29.52 -16.60
N ALA A 312 5.84 -29.67 -16.24
CA ALA A 312 5.43 -30.20 -14.94
C ALA A 312 5.91 -31.65 -14.73
N LEU A 313 5.80 -32.50 -15.76
CA LEU A 313 6.31 -33.88 -15.70
C LEU A 313 7.83 -33.93 -15.57
N LEU A 314 8.56 -33.11 -16.33
CA LEU A 314 10.02 -33.03 -16.25
C LEU A 314 10.49 -32.59 -14.86
N LYS A 315 9.74 -31.70 -14.21
CA LYS A 315 9.98 -31.22 -12.84
C LYS A 315 9.47 -32.17 -11.75
N LYS A 316 8.83 -33.29 -12.12
CA LYS A 316 8.17 -34.26 -11.21
C LYS A 316 7.11 -33.60 -10.31
N ASP A 317 6.47 -32.53 -10.79
CA ASP A 317 5.40 -31.84 -10.09
C ASP A 317 4.03 -32.42 -10.51
N GLU A 318 3.65 -33.54 -9.88
CA GLU A 318 2.38 -34.21 -10.16
C GLU A 318 1.15 -33.33 -9.89
N GLY A 319 1.25 -32.41 -8.92
CA GLY A 319 0.16 -31.52 -8.55
C GLY A 319 -0.17 -30.57 -9.70
N ARG A 320 0.87 -29.90 -10.22
CA ARG A 320 0.74 -28.98 -11.36
C ARG A 320 0.34 -29.70 -12.65
N PHE A 321 0.86 -30.91 -12.89
CA PHE A 321 0.45 -31.71 -14.05
C PHE A 321 -1.04 -32.03 -14.01
N ARG A 322 -1.56 -32.51 -12.87
CA ARG A 322 -2.99 -32.81 -12.70
C ARG A 322 -3.86 -31.57 -12.88
N GLN A 323 -3.43 -30.42 -12.35
CA GLN A 323 -4.14 -29.15 -12.54
C GLN A 323 -4.30 -28.74 -14.01
N GLU A 324 -3.25 -28.89 -14.83
CA GLU A 324 -3.35 -28.61 -16.27
C GLU A 324 -4.15 -29.70 -16.99
N TYR A 325 -3.93 -30.99 -16.69
CA TYR A 325 -4.62 -32.10 -17.33
C TYR A 325 -6.15 -32.06 -17.10
N ASP A 326 -6.58 -31.74 -15.88
CA ASP A 326 -7.98 -31.66 -15.51
C ASP A 326 -8.66 -30.38 -16.04
N ASN A 327 -7.89 -29.40 -16.52
CA ASN A 327 -8.38 -28.15 -17.08
C ASN A 327 -8.15 -28.07 -18.61
N PRO A 328 -9.03 -28.65 -19.44
CA PRO A 328 -8.92 -28.57 -20.89
C PRO A 328 -9.09 -27.13 -21.43
N GLY A 329 -9.63 -26.20 -20.63
CA GLY A 329 -10.02 -24.85 -21.00
C GLY A 329 -11.15 -24.78 -22.04
N HIS A 330 -11.67 -23.57 -22.28
CA HIS A 330 -12.76 -23.28 -23.23
C HIS A 330 -14.02 -24.15 -23.04
N VAL A 331 -14.33 -24.55 -21.79
CA VAL A 331 -15.44 -25.46 -21.48
C VAL A 331 -16.77 -24.71 -21.36
N ASN A 332 -16.79 -23.62 -20.60
CA ASN A 332 -17.97 -22.81 -20.30
C ASN A 332 -17.94 -21.42 -20.95
N TRP A 333 -17.03 -21.19 -21.90
CA TRP A 333 -16.96 -19.97 -22.71
C TRP A 333 -16.42 -20.27 -24.10
N ASP A 334 -16.75 -19.41 -25.06
CA ASP A 334 -16.31 -19.53 -26.46
C ASP A 334 -15.31 -18.43 -26.83
N PRO A 335 -14.08 -18.77 -27.25
CA PRO A 335 -13.09 -17.81 -27.73
C PRO A 335 -13.53 -16.94 -28.92
N ALA A 336 -14.54 -17.37 -29.70
CA ALA A 336 -15.09 -16.53 -30.77
C ALA A 336 -15.94 -15.35 -30.25
N VAL A 337 -16.51 -15.51 -29.05
CA VAL A 337 -17.32 -14.50 -28.35
C VAL A 337 -16.45 -13.65 -27.41
N TYR A 338 -15.41 -14.24 -26.84
CA TYR A 338 -14.50 -13.61 -25.86
C TYR A 338 -13.06 -13.62 -26.38
N THR A 339 -12.81 -12.91 -27.49
CA THR A 339 -11.48 -12.86 -28.14
C THR A 339 -10.38 -12.34 -27.22
N ASP A 340 -10.70 -11.38 -26.37
CA ASP A 340 -9.74 -10.77 -25.45
C ASP A 340 -9.24 -11.75 -24.38
N TRP A 341 -10.08 -12.69 -23.94
CA TRP A 341 -9.69 -13.75 -23.01
C TRP A 341 -8.73 -14.75 -23.67
N LEU A 342 -8.90 -15.00 -24.97
CA LEU A 342 -7.97 -15.84 -25.74
C LEU A 342 -6.59 -15.18 -25.85
N PHE A 343 -6.53 -13.86 -26.00
CA PHE A 343 -5.25 -13.14 -25.98
C PHE A 343 -4.59 -13.13 -24.62
N LEU A 344 -5.39 -12.99 -23.55
CA LEU A 344 -4.87 -13.11 -22.20
C LEU A 344 -4.21 -14.48 -21.99
N GLU A 345 -4.82 -15.58 -22.43
CA GLU A 345 -4.22 -16.93 -22.35
C GLU A 345 -2.87 -17.00 -23.08
N ILE A 346 -2.79 -16.42 -24.28
CA ILE A 346 -1.57 -16.43 -25.11
C ILE A 346 -0.45 -15.61 -24.45
N ASP A 347 -0.72 -14.36 -24.08
CA ASP A 347 0.27 -13.44 -23.49
C ASP A 347 0.80 -13.95 -22.16
N THR A 348 -0.08 -14.51 -21.33
CA THR A 348 0.28 -14.95 -19.98
C THR A 348 0.71 -16.41 -19.92
N ASN A 349 0.62 -17.14 -21.05
CA ASN A 349 0.89 -18.57 -21.13
C ASN A 349 0.15 -19.34 -20.02
N MET A 350 -1.16 -19.16 -19.93
CA MET A 350 -2.03 -19.84 -18.95
C MET A 350 -3.30 -20.36 -19.61
N GLN A 351 -4.01 -21.28 -18.94
CA GLN A 351 -5.35 -21.72 -19.33
C GLN A 351 -6.37 -21.12 -18.35
N ILE A 352 -7.38 -20.41 -18.84
CA ILE A 352 -8.45 -19.89 -17.99
C ILE A 352 -9.33 -21.06 -17.53
N ARG A 353 -9.57 -21.13 -16.22
CA ARG A 353 -10.37 -22.19 -15.58
C ARG A 353 -11.87 -21.89 -15.67
N GLY A 354 -12.68 -22.94 -15.62
CA GLY A 354 -14.14 -22.80 -15.65
C GLY A 354 -14.71 -21.97 -14.48
N ASP A 355 -14.11 -22.09 -13.29
CA ASP A 355 -14.55 -21.32 -12.13
C ASP A 355 -14.26 -19.82 -12.31
N GLN A 356 -13.07 -19.46 -12.82
CA GLN A 356 -12.69 -18.07 -13.16
C GLN A 356 -13.66 -17.44 -14.17
N VAL A 357 -14.07 -18.23 -15.17
CA VAL A 357 -15.08 -17.78 -16.16
C VAL A 357 -16.42 -17.53 -15.49
N THR A 358 -16.83 -18.40 -14.57
CA THR A 358 -18.10 -18.25 -13.86
C THR A 358 -18.10 -16.99 -13.01
N VAL A 359 -17.01 -16.74 -12.28
CA VAL A 359 -16.82 -15.49 -11.53
C VAL A 359 -16.86 -14.30 -12.48
N ALA A 360 -16.03 -14.28 -13.53
CA ALA A 360 -15.96 -13.18 -14.47
C ALA A 360 -17.32 -12.88 -15.14
N LEU A 361 -18.12 -13.89 -15.50
CA LEU A 361 -19.44 -13.69 -16.08
C LEU A 361 -20.45 -13.12 -15.07
N GLU A 362 -20.41 -13.59 -13.82
CA GLU A 362 -21.23 -13.02 -12.74
C GLU A 362 -20.85 -11.56 -12.48
N MET A 363 -19.56 -11.24 -12.52
CA MET A 363 -19.07 -9.87 -12.44
C MET A 363 -19.60 -9.02 -13.57
N ILE A 364 -19.60 -9.51 -14.81
CA ILE A 364 -20.05 -8.77 -15.98
C ILE A 364 -21.58 -8.59 -15.99
N SER A 365 -22.33 -9.52 -15.40
CA SER A 365 -23.81 -9.54 -15.45
C SER A 365 -24.45 -8.31 -14.78
N ARG A 366 -25.33 -7.61 -15.51
CA ARG A 366 -26.17 -6.52 -14.99
C ARG A 366 -27.48 -7.10 -14.43
N SER A 367 -27.43 -7.88 -13.35
CA SER A 367 -28.66 -8.41 -12.75
C SER A 367 -29.40 -7.32 -11.97
N PRO A 368 -30.74 -7.20 -12.09
CA PRO A 368 -31.53 -6.24 -11.33
C PRO A 368 -31.62 -6.69 -9.86
N GLY A 369 -30.73 -6.16 -9.01
CA GLY A 369 -30.63 -6.47 -7.59
C GLY A 369 -29.70 -5.49 -6.87
N PRO A 370 -29.60 -5.53 -5.52
CA PRO A 370 -28.76 -4.57 -4.78
C PRO A 370 -27.33 -4.55 -5.32
N GLN A 371 -26.86 -3.32 -5.57
CA GLN A 371 -25.78 -2.92 -6.50
C GLN A 371 -24.36 -3.41 -6.17
N PHE A 372 -24.18 -4.22 -5.13
CA PHE A 372 -22.87 -4.69 -4.69
C PHE A 372 -22.88 -6.22 -4.58
N ARG A 373 -22.00 -6.88 -5.34
CA ARG A 373 -21.76 -8.33 -5.27
C ARG A 373 -20.32 -8.60 -4.87
N LEU A 374 -20.18 -9.54 -3.93
CA LEU A 374 -18.91 -10.08 -3.43
C LEU A 374 -18.82 -11.53 -3.87
N ALA A 375 -17.78 -11.88 -4.64
CA ALA A 375 -17.42 -13.27 -4.86
C ALA A 375 -16.18 -13.64 -4.02
N ASP A 376 -16.15 -14.89 -3.59
CA ASP A 376 -15.09 -15.49 -2.77
C ASP A 376 -14.06 -16.15 -3.69
N GLU A 377 -12.79 -15.77 -3.58
CA GLU A 377 -11.66 -16.42 -4.26
C GLU A 377 -10.56 -16.72 -3.25
N HIS A 378 -10.34 -18.01 -2.97
CA HIS A 378 -9.30 -18.47 -2.07
C HIS A 378 -8.27 -19.32 -2.81
N GLY A 379 -7.01 -18.88 -2.73
CA GLY A 379 -5.88 -19.79 -2.63
C GLY A 379 -5.26 -20.33 -3.93
N ALA A 380 -5.78 -20.02 -5.11
CA ALA A 380 -5.19 -20.47 -6.37
C ALA A 380 -4.60 -19.34 -7.25
N GLY A 381 -3.98 -18.33 -6.65
CA GLY A 381 -3.23 -17.29 -7.40
C GLY A 381 -4.11 -16.36 -8.25
N GLU A 382 -5.35 -16.17 -7.83
CA GLU A 382 -6.51 -15.81 -8.67
C GLU A 382 -6.87 -14.32 -8.74
N ASN A 383 -6.55 -13.48 -7.74
CA ASN A 383 -7.04 -12.08 -7.69
C ASN A 383 -6.87 -11.26 -8.99
N LEU A 384 -5.78 -11.42 -9.74
CA LEU A 384 -5.49 -10.60 -10.91
C LEU A 384 -5.99 -11.18 -12.24
N SER A 385 -6.32 -12.47 -12.27
CA SER A 385 -6.86 -13.12 -13.47
C SER A 385 -8.32 -12.75 -13.62
N ASP A 386 -9.05 -12.65 -12.51
CA ASP A 386 -10.44 -12.26 -12.50
C ASP A 386 -10.63 -10.73 -12.66
N HIS A 387 -9.68 -9.91 -12.18
CA HIS A 387 -9.59 -8.48 -12.57
C HIS A 387 -9.37 -8.30 -14.08
N ALA A 388 -8.45 -9.08 -14.66
CA ALA A 388 -8.21 -9.04 -16.10
C ALA A 388 -9.44 -9.54 -16.87
N ASN A 389 -10.00 -10.70 -16.52
CA ASN A 389 -11.13 -11.33 -17.22
C ASN A 389 -12.42 -10.49 -17.11
N GLY A 390 -12.73 -9.98 -15.92
CA GLY A 390 -13.88 -9.11 -15.66
C GLY A 390 -13.72 -7.74 -16.31
N GLY A 391 -12.53 -7.13 -16.23
CA GLY A 391 -12.22 -5.86 -16.89
C GLY A 391 -12.22 -5.97 -18.41
N LEU A 392 -11.70 -7.08 -18.97
CA LEU A 392 -11.52 -7.27 -20.41
C LEU A 392 -12.83 -7.18 -21.19
N ARG A 393 -13.95 -7.71 -20.68
CA ARG A 393 -15.23 -7.63 -21.41
C ARG A 393 -16.18 -6.56 -20.90
N ALA A 394 -15.95 -6.05 -19.69
CA ALA A 394 -16.76 -4.97 -19.19
C ALA A 394 -16.44 -3.65 -19.93
N CYS A 395 -15.23 -3.49 -20.49
CA CYS A 395 -14.86 -2.39 -21.39
C CYS A 395 -15.67 -2.44 -22.70
N ARG A 396 -16.93 -2.02 -22.65
CA ARG A 396 -17.63 -1.47 -23.81
C ARG A 396 -17.10 -0.06 -24.06
N GLN A 397 -17.19 0.44 -25.30
CA GLN A 397 -16.83 1.83 -25.64
C GLN A 397 -17.56 2.90 -24.79
N GLU A 398 -18.62 2.52 -24.07
CA GLU A 398 -19.49 3.42 -23.29
C GLU A 398 -19.23 3.39 -21.76
N ASP A 399 -18.38 2.51 -21.24
CA ASP A 399 -18.15 2.36 -19.78
C ASP A 399 -16.64 2.50 -19.43
N ALA A 400 -16.30 3.38 -18.48
CA ALA A 400 -14.93 3.56 -17.97
C ALA A 400 -14.64 2.57 -16.82
N HIS A 401 -13.53 1.83 -16.89
CA HIS A 401 -13.24 0.78 -15.92
C HIS A 401 -12.31 1.27 -14.83
N GLN A 402 -12.75 1.18 -13.57
CA GLN A 402 -11.96 1.62 -12.42
C GLN A 402 -11.67 0.44 -11.49
N ALA A 403 -10.41 0.02 -11.45
CA ALA A 403 -9.91 -0.93 -10.47
C ALA A 403 -9.47 -0.15 -9.22
N ILE A 404 -10.20 -0.36 -8.12
CA ILE A 404 -10.00 0.31 -6.84
C ILE A 404 -9.23 -0.62 -5.90
N ASN A 405 -8.02 -0.21 -5.54
CA ASN A 405 -7.09 -1.05 -4.80
C ASN A 405 -6.62 -0.35 -3.53
N PRO A 406 -6.31 -1.09 -2.45
CA PRO A 406 -5.56 -0.55 -1.34
C PRO A 406 -4.22 0.02 -1.81
N LYS A 407 -3.78 1.15 -1.23
CA LYS A 407 -2.51 1.82 -1.60
C LYS A 407 -1.30 0.88 -1.64
N ALA A 408 -1.24 -0.09 -0.73
CA ALA A 408 -0.16 -1.08 -0.66
C ALA A 408 -0.10 -2.01 -1.89
N LEU A 409 -1.24 -2.29 -2.53
CA LEU A 409 -1.34 -3.19 -3.68
C LEU A 409 -1.22 -2.46 -5.02
N LEU A 410 -1.33 -1.12 -5.04
CA LEU A 410 -1.37 -0.34 -6.27
C LEU A 410 -0.22 -0.66 -7.24
N SER A 411 1.02 -0.66 -6.76
CA SER A 411 2.20 -0.90 -7.63
C SER A 411 2.23 -2.33 -8.16
N GLN A 412 1.88 -3.31 -7.32
CA GLN A 412 1.82 -4.71 -7.70
C GLN A 412 0.72 -4.94 -8.75
N THR A 413 -0.46 -4.37 -8.53
CA THR A 413 -1.58 -4.50 -9.47
C THR A 413 -1.28 -3.79 -10.79
N ALA A 414 -0.65 -2.61 -10.75
CA ALA A 414 -0.21 -1.91 -11.95
C ALA A 414 0.73 -2.76 -12.81
N GLN A 415 1.78 -3.32 -12.21
CA GLN A 415 2.74 -4.19 -12.93
C GLN A 415 2.06 -5.42 -13.52
N ILE A 416 1.19 -6.08 -12.76
CA ILE A 416 0.56 -7.31 -13.22
C ILE A 416 -0.48 -7.02 -14.31
N LEU A 417 -1.30 -5.97 -14.18
CA LEU A 417 -2.22 -5.57 -15.25
C LEU A 417 -1.46 -5.11 -16.49
N GLN A 418 -0.35 -4.37 -16.35
CA GLN A 418 0.49 -3.97 -17.47
C GLN A 418 1.07 -5.18 -18.20
N CYS A 419 1.61 -6.16 -17.49
CA CYS A 419 2.14 -7.40 -18.09
C CYS A 419 1.05 -8.22 -18.79
N ARG A 420 -0.19 -8.18 -18.29
CA ARG A 420 -1.30 -9.00 -18.79
C ARG A 420 -2.10 -8.34 -19.91
N LEU A 421 -2.18 -7.01 -19.93
CA LEU A 421 -3.06 -6.25 -20.81
C LEU A 421 -2.31 -5.38 -21.81
N GLY A 422 -1.04 -5.02 -21.51
CA GLY A 422 -0.21 -4.19 -22.37
C GLY A 422 0.46 -4.93 -23.54
N GLY A 423 0.32 -6.26 -23.61
CA GLY A 423 0.87 -7.11 -24.67
C GLY A 423 0.00 -7.12 -25.94
N LEU A 424 -0.41 -8.31 -26.39
CA LEU A 424 -1.29 -8.51 -27.55
C LEU A 424 -2.66 -7.84 -27.39
N LEU A 425 -3.10 -7.56 -26.17
CA LEU A 425 -4.34 -6.83 -25.91
C LEU A 425 -4.22 -5.32 -26.14
N GLY A 426 -3.02 -4.76 -25.98
CA GLY A 426 -2.73 -3.35 -26.23
C GLY A 426 -3.56 -2.36 -25.39
N ARG A 427 -4.00 -2.73 -24.18
CA ARG A 427 -4.78 -1.83 -23.31
C ARG A 427 -3.88 -1.02 -22.40
N GLU A 428 -4.20 0.26 -22.29
CA GLU A 428 -3.50 1.17 -21.39
C GLU A 428 -3.99 1.00 -19.94
N VAL A 429 -3.05 1.10 -19.00
CA VAL A 429 -3.34 1.09 -17.56
C VAL A 429 -2.91 2.42 -16.98
N THR A 430 -3.88 3.23 -16.53
CA THR A 430 -3.65 4.63 -16.14
C THR A 430 -4.00 4.83 -14.67
N HIS A 431 -3.12 5.46 -13.88
CA HIS A 431 -3.42 5.86 -12.50
C HIS A 431 -3.47 7.39 -12.41
N VAL A 432 -4.62 7.93 -11.99
CA VAL A 432 -4.83 9.38 -11.85
C VAL A 432 -4.94 9.75 -10.37
N PRO A 433 -3.83 10.16 -9.71
CA PRO A 433 -3.86 10.51 -8.30
C PRO A 433 -4.54 11.87 -8.06
N PHE A 434 -5.32 11.95 -6.99
CA PHE A 434 -5.89 13.22 -6.52
C PHE A 434 -5.75 13.35 -5.01
N SER A 435 -5.30 14.51 -4.53
CA SER A 435 -5.12 14.76 -3.10
C SER A 435 -5.67 16.13 -2.74
N ARG A 436 -5.81 16.40 -1.43
CA ARG A 436 -6.19 17.74 -0.95
C ARG A 436 -5.23 18.85 -1.41
N ARG A 437 -3.97 18.51 -1.68
CA ARG A 437 -2.93 19.45 -2.13
C ARG A 437 -2.99 19.73 -3.64
N THR A 438 -3.73 18.92 -4.40
CA THR A 438 -3.86 19.08 -5.85
C THR A 438 -4.50 20.43 -6.17
N PRO A 439 -3.90 21.26 -7.05
CA PRO A 439 -4.48 22.54 -7.43
C PRO A 439 -5.88 22.38 -8.02
N THR A 440 -6.84 23.17 -7.54
CA THR A 440 -8.24 23.13 -7.99
C THR A 440 -8.54 24.25 -8.99
N THR A 441 -7.56 24.72 -9.76
CA THR A 441 -7.83 25.68 -10.84
C THR A 441 -8.68 25.03 -11.92
N GLN A 442 -9.47 25.79 -12.67
CA GLN A 442 -10.31 25.26 -13.75
C GLN A 442 -9.53 24.40 -14.76
N GLN A 443 -8.30 24.78 -15.12
CA GLN A 443 -7.45 23.99 -16.02
C GLN A 443 -7.15 22.59 -15.47
N HIS A 444 -6.76 22.48 -14.20
CA HIS A 444 -6.46 21.19 -13.57
C HIS A 444 -7.71 20.32 -13.40
N ILE A 445 -8.86 20.94 -13.10
CA ILE A 445 -10.15 20.22 -13.02
C ILE A 445 -10.54 19.67 -14.39
N GLN A 446 -10.35 20.46 -15.44
CA GLN A 446 -10.60 20.01 -16.82
C GLN A 446 -9.62 18.92 -17.26
N GLU A 447 -8.34 19.04 -16.91
CA GLU A 447 -7.34 18.02 -17.22
C GLU A 447 -7.67 16.68 -16.53
N TYR A 448 -8.11 16.72 -15.27
CA TYR A 448 -8.58 15.53 -14.57
C TYR A 448 -9.71 14.84 -15.36
N ARG A 449 -10.66 15.62 -15.90
CA ARG A 449 -11.73 15.09 -16.76
C ARG A 449 -11.19 14.52 -18.07
N ASN A 450 -10.31 15.25 -18.77
CA ASN A 450 -9.73 14.83 -20.04
C ASN A 450 -9.03 13.47 -19.91
N LEU A 451 -8.24 13.27 -18.84
CA LEU A 451 -7.55 12.00 -18.58
C LEU A 451 -8.52 10.82 -18.41
N HIS A 452 -9.66 11.04 -17.75
CA HIS A 452 -10.70 10.02 -17.59
C HIS A 452 -11.41 9.72 -18.91
N GLU A 453 -11.72 10.76 -19.70
CA GLU A 453 -12.34 10.61 -21.03
C GLU A 453 -11.40 9.93 -22.04
N ASP A 454 -10.09 10.22 -22.00
CA ASP A 454 -9.08 9.60 -22.85
C ASP A 454 -8.90 8.11 -22.53
N THR A 455 -8.87 7.76 -21.24
CA THR A 455 -8.81 6.36 -20.78
C THR A 455 -10.07 5.60 -21.20
N MET A 456 -11.23 6.25 -21.14
CA MET A 456 -12.50 5.68 -21.62
C MET A 456 -12.48 5.45 -23.14
N ARG A 457 -12.03 6.44 -23.92
CA ARG A 457 -11.94 6.36 -25.39
C ARG A 457 -11.01 5.25 -25.87
N THR A 458 -9.89 5.06 -25.17
CA THR A 458 -8.90 4.00 -25.48
C THR A 458 -9.30 2.64 -24.92
N THR A 459 -10.43 2.53 -24.21
CA THR A 459 -10.89 1.33 -23.47
C THR A 459 -9.83 0.79 -22.48
N GLY A 460 -9.05 1.72 -21.92
CA GLY A 460 -8.04 1.43 -20.90
C GLY A 460 -8.67 1.10 -19.54
N ILE A 461 -7.82 0.65 -18.62
CA ILE A 461 -8.20 0.41 -17.22
C ILE A 461 -7.62 1.52 -16.37
N MET A 462 -8.48 2.17 -15.60
CA MET A 462 -8.07 3.17 -14.63
C MET A 462 -7.81 2.50 -13.28
N LEU A 463 -6.60 2.68 -12.76
CA LEU A 463 -6.28 2.33 -11.39
C LEU A 463 -6.60 3.50 -10.48
N ALA A 464 -7.21 3.22 -9.35
CA ALA A 464 -7.47 4.21 -8.32
C ALA A 464 -7.33 3.61 -6.94
N ILE A 465 -7.10 4.49 -5.97
CA ILE A 465 -7.17 4.14 -4.55
C ILE A 465 -8.36 4.88 -3.92
N PRO A 466 -9.02 4.29 -2.91
CA PRO A 466 -10.19 4.90 -2.26
C PRO A 466 -9.93 6.33 -1.77
N GLU A 467 -8.73 6.61 -1.27
CA GLU A 467 -8.34 7.91 -0.74
C GLU A 467 -8.37 8.99 -1.82
N HIS A 468 -7.92 8.70 -3.05
CA HIS A 468 -7.92 9.67 -4.14
C HIS A 468 -9.33 10.02 -4.60
N ILE A 469 -10.20 9.01 -4.72
CA ILE A 469 -11.62 9.19 -5.09
C ILE A 469 -12.33 10.03 -4.02
N LEU A 470 -12.15 9.67 -2.75
CA LEU A 470 -12.74 10.40 -1.63
C LEU A 470 -12.18 11.82 -1.53
N SER A 471 -10.88 12.01 -1.79
CA SER A 471 -10.23 13.32 -1.81
C SER A 471 -10.86 14.25 -2.86
N PHE A 472 -11.15 13.75 -4.06
CA PHE A 472 -11.82 14.53 -5.10
C PHE A 472 -13.25 14.94 -4.68
N LYS A 473 -14.02 13.97 -4.17
CA LYS A 473 -15.39 14.18 -3.65
C LYS A 473 -15.44 15.23 -2.54
N LEU A 474 -14.59 15.06 -1.52
CA LEU A 474 -14.54 15.96 -0.37
C LEU A 474 -14.01 17.35 -0.75
N CYS A 475 -13.09 17.43 -1.71
CA CYS A 475 -12.59 18.71 -2.19
C CYS A 475 -13.70 19.52 -2.87
N GLY A 476 -14.54 18.88 -3.70
CA GLY A 476 -15.71 19.55 -4.30
C GLY A 476 -16.65 20.14 -3.24
N LEU A 477 -16.93 19.40 -2.16
CA LEU A 477 -17.74 19.90 -1.03
C LEU A 477 -17.05 21.02 -0.25
N GLN A 478 -15.73 20.89 0.00
CA GLN A 478 -14.95 21.93 0.67
C GLN A 478 -14.98 23.24 -0.13
N ARG A 479 -14.87 23.18 -1.46
CA ARG A 479 -14.96 24.38 -2.33
C ARG A 479 -16.31 25.09 -2.22
N VAL A 480 -17.41 24.37 -2.00
CA VAL A 480 -18.71 24.99 -1.67
C VAL A 480 -18.61 25.79 -0.38
N SER A 481 -18.00 25.21 0.66
CA SER A 481 -17.80 25.88 1.95
C SER A 481 -16.86 27.08 1.87
N ASP A 482 -15.87 27.04 0.98
CA ASP A 482 -14.92 28.12 0.75
C ASP A 482 -15.49 29.23 -0.15
N CYS A 483 -16.79 29.19 -0.48
CA CYS A 483 -17.48 30.09 -1.43
C CYS A 483 -16.87 30.10 -2.85
N LYS A 484 -16.17 29.03 -3.25
CA LYS A 484 -15.58 28.84 -4.59
C LYS A 484 -16.49 28.03 -5.50
N PHE A 485 -17.63 28.64 -5.84
CA PHE A 485 -18.74 27.95 -6.51
C PHE A 485 -18.40 27.47 -7.93
N SER A 486 -17.54 28.18 -8.67
CA SER A 486 -17.22 27.83 -10.05
C SER A 486 -16.47 26.49 -10.13
N GLU A 487 -15.47 26.32 -9.27
CA GLU A 487 -14.66 25.12 -9.14
C GLU A 487 -15.48 23.99 -8.52
N ALA A 488 -16.25 24.30 -7.47
CA ALA A 488 -17.14 23.32 -6.83
C ALA A 488 -18.15 22.73 -7.82
N TYR A 489 -18.78 23.56 -8.64
CA TYR A 489 -19.75 23.12 -9.64
C TYR A 489 -19.12 22.14 -10.64
N GLN A 490 -17.95 22.48 -11.20
CA GLN A 490 -17.24 21.62 -12.15
C GLN A 490 -16.86 20.27 -11.50
N MET A 491 -16.28 20.28 -10.30
CA MET A 491 -15.88 19.06 -9.61
C MET A 491 -17.09 18.16 -9.28
N ILE A 492 -18.21 18.74 -8.82
CA ILE A 492 -19.44 18.00 -8.54
C ILE A 492 -20.05 17.45 -9.83
N ALA A 493 -20.00 18.20 -10.94
CA ALA A 493 -20.47 17.75 -12.24
C ALA A 493 -19.64 16.57 -12.77
N ILE A 494 -18.30 16.65 -12.68
CA ILE A 494 -17.39 15.56 -13.05
C ILE A 494 -17.66 14.33 -12.19
N GLN A 495 -17.83 14.49 -10.87
CA GLN A 495 -18.13 13.37 -10.00
C GLN A 495 -19.46 12.69 -10.38
N ARG A 496 -20.50 13.46 -10.68
CA ARG A 496 -21.79 12.91 -11.13
C ARG A 496 -21.67 12.17 -12.46
N TRP A 497 -20.85 12.68 -13.39
CA TRP A 497 -20.56 12.00 -14.64
C TRP A 497 -19.81 10.69 -14.39
N MET A 498 -18.76 10.69 -13.56
CA MET A 498 -18.04 9.47 -13.18
C MET A 498 -18.97 8.45 -12.52
N ASP A 499 -19.87 8.86 -11.62
CA ASP A 499 -20.83 7.95 -10.98
C ASP A 499 -21.81 7.29 -11.99
N GLN A 500 -21.92 7.83 -13.22
CA GLN A 500 -22.75 7.28 -14.29
C GLN A 500 -21.98 6.41 -15.27
N VAL A 501 -20.73 6.76 -15.59
CA VAL A 501 -19.92 6.08 -16.62
C VAL A 501 -18.90 5.10 -16.05
N CYS A 502 -18.48 5.28 -14.80
CA CYS A 502 -17.46 4.44 -14.18
C CYS A 502 -18.06 3.14 -13.66
N ARG A 503 -17.33 2.06 -13.88
CA ARG A 503 -17.59 0.75 -13.32
C ARG A 503 -16.48 0.39 -12.34
N ASP A 504 -16.85 0.30 -11.07
CA ASP A 504 -15.92 0.13 -9.96
C ASP A 504 -15.73 -1.35 -9.61
N VAL A 505 -14.48 -1.80 -9.65
CA VAL A 505 -14.04 -3.13 -9.23
C VAL A 505 -13.12 -2.99 -8.02
N LEU A 506 -13.56 -3.42 -6.84
CA LEU A 506 -12.81 -3.28 -5.59
C LEU A 506 -12.00 -4.54 -5.31
N ASP A 507 -10.67 -4.44 -5.31
CA ASP A 507 -9.79 -5.47 -4.74
C ASP A 507 -9.71 -5.32 -3.22
N LYS A 508 -9.66 -6.45 -2.50
CA LYS A 508 -9.65 -6.51 -1.03
C LYS A 508 -10.69 -5.56 -0.42
N CYS A 509 -11.92 -5.69 -0.90
CA CYS A 509 -13.01 -4.78 -0.57
C CYS A 509 -13.35 -4.79 0.93
N ASP A 510 -13.07 -5.88 1.64
CA ASP A 510 -13.19 -5.96 3.10
C ASP A 510 -12.27 -4.94 3.78
N PHE A 511 -11.02 -4.80 3.33
CA PHE A 511 -10.11 -3.74 3.77
C PHE A 511 -10.61 -2.36 3.37
N THR A 512 -10.97 -2.18 2.09
CA THR A 512 -11.38 -0.88 1.52
C THR A 512 -12.66 -0.31 2.15
N LEU A 513 -13.64 -1.16 2.46
CA LEU A 513 -14.95 -0.78 3.00
C LEU A 513 -14.99 -0.76 4.53
N THR A 514 -13.88 -1.10 5.19
CA THR A 514 -13.82 -1.06 6.65
C THR A 514 -13.98 0.37 7.15
N THR A 515 -14.74 0.56 8.24
CA THR A 515 -14.99 1.88 8.87
C THR A 515 -13.73 2.57 9.44
N ARG A 516 -12.58 1.89 9.41
CA ARG A 516 -11.28 2.39 9.90
C ARG A 516 -10.66 3.42 8.95
N THR A 517 -10.98 3.39 7.66
CA THR A 517 -10.35 4.23 6.62
C THR A 517 -11.23 5.43 6.24
N GLN A 518 -11.79 6.13 7.23
CA GLN A 518 -12.61 7.32 6.96
C GLN A 518 -11.73 8.55 6.68
N LEU A 519 -11.75 9.05 5.45
CA LEU A 519 -11.13 10.32 5.10
C LEU A 519 -11.98 11.50 5.60
N ILE A 520 -11.35 12.43 6.32
CA ILE A 520 -12.00 13.62 6.91
C ILE A 520 -11.30 14.86 6.38
N TYR A 521 -12.06 15.80 5.80
CA TYR A 521 -11.55 17.12 5.41
C TYR A 521 -11.98 18.16 6.46
N PRO A 522 -11.09 18.52 7.39
CA PRO A 522 -11.40 19.53 8.39
C PRO A 522 -11.38 20.92 7.73
N SER A 523 -12.30 21.80 8.11
CA SER A 523 -12.46 23.18 7.62
C SER A 523 -12.81 24.14 8.77
N GLY A 524 -12.28 25.37 8.75
CA GLY A 524 -12.47 26.39 9.78
C GLY A 524 -11.20 26.74 10.57
N ALA A 525 -11.35 27.53 11.64
CA ALA A 525 -10.24 27.89 12.54
C ALA A 525 -9.87 26.72 13.48
N GLN A 526 -8.59 26.65 13.86
CA GLN A 526 -8.09 25.66 14.82
C GLN A 526 -8.55 26.03 16.24
N LEU A 527 -9.02 25.03 16.99
CA LEU A 527 -9.46 25.19 18.38
C LEU A 527 -8.56 24.37 19.33
N ALA A 528 -8.43 24.83 20.57
CA ALA A 528 -7.78 24.06 21.62
C ALA A 528 -8.61 22.80 21.95
N VAL A 529 -7.94 21.73 22.39
CA VAL A 529 -8.63 20.53 22.90
C VAL A 529 -9.41 20.91 24.16
N ASP A 530 -10.70 20.58 24.22
CA ASP A 530 -11.51 20.82 25.43
C ASP A 530 -10.91 20.05 26.62
N GLY A 531 -10.87 20.71 27.78
CA GLY A 531 -10.28 20.17 29.00
C GLY A 531 -8.77 20.34 29.14
N HIS A 532 -8.11 21.09 28.25
CA HIS A 532 -6.70 21.49 28.38
C HIS A 532 -6.40 22.21 29.72
N PRO A 533 -5.31 21.90 30.44
CA PRO A 533 -4.34 20.81 30.27
C PRO A 533 -4.71 19.51 31.01
N HIS A 534 -5.78 19.52 31.79
CA HIS A 534 -6.16 18.40 32.64
C HIS A 534 -6.42 17.10 31.86
N ARG A 535 -6.86 17.20 30.60
CA ARG A 535 -7.18 16.03 29.78
C ARG A 535 -6.01 15.06 29.59
N TRP A 536 -4.83 15.56 29.23
CA TRP A 536 -3.65 14.70 29.07
C TRP A 536 -2.94 14.42 30.39
N LYS A 537 -2.98 15.33 31.36
CA LYS A 537 -2.44 15.06 32.71
C LYS A 537 -3.14 13.88 33.38
N VAL A 538 -4.46 13.74 33.17
CA VAL A 538 -5.21 12.58 33.66
C VAL A 538 -4.75 11.30 32.97
N ALA A 539 -4.57 11.33 31.66
CA ALA A 539 -4.04 10.19 30.92
C ALA A 539 -2.64 9.78 31.39
N GLU A 540 -1.73 10.75 31.58
CA GLU A 540 -0.37 10.52 32.07
C GLU A 540 -0.37 9.83 33.43
N VAL A 541 -1.09 10.36 34.42
CA VAL A 541 -1.09 9.80 35.79
C VAL A 541 -1.75 8.40 35.84
N ILE A 542 -2.73 8.10 34.99
CA ILE A 542 -3.26 6.72 34.87
C ILE A 542 -2.20 5.77 34.30
N LEU A 543 -1.36 6.25 33.36
CA LEU A 543 -0.34 5.46 32.69
C LEU A 543 0.99 5.32 33.46
N VAL A 544 1.22 6.11 34.52
CA VAL A 544 2.49 6.14 35.29
C VAL A 544 2.80 4.81 36.01
N THR A 545 1.83 3.93 36.21
CA THR A 545 2.09 2.55 36.67
C THR A 545 2.65 1.73 35.51
N GLU A 546 3.97 1.52 35.44
CA GLU A 546 4.68 0.75 34.38
C GLU A 546 3.78 -0.22 33.61
N PHE A 547 3.26 0.20 32.46
CA PHE A 547 2.50 -0.67 31.57
C PHE A 547 3.50 -1.31 30.61
N PRO A 548 3.90 -2.58 30.83
CA PRO A 548 4.63 -3.30 29.79
C PRO A 548 3.74 -3.40 28.55
N VAL A 549 4.35 -3.67 27.39
CA VAL A 549 3.61 -4.04 26.18
C VAL A 549 2.83 -5.32 26.45
N ALA A 550 1.60 -5.18 26.94
CA ALA A 550 0.76 -6.26 27.43
C ALA A 550 -0.49 -6.39 26.55
N HIS A 551 -0.90 -7.63 26.28
CA HIS A 551 -2.13 -7.91 25.56
C HIS A 551 -3.04 -8.76 26.45
N PHE A 552 -4.14 -8.16 26.91
CA PHE A 552 -5.14 -8.84 27.73
C PHE A 552 -5.94 -9.82 26.87
N LEU A 553 -5.86 -11.11 27.21
CA LEU A 553 -6.62 -12.18 26.56
C LEU A 553 -7.94 -12.51 27.30
N GLN A 554 -7.97 -12.26 28.60
CA GLN A 554 -9.09 -12.61 29.48
C GLN A 554 -9.72 -11.34 30.07
N GLY A 555 -11.06 -11.29 30.08
CA GLY A 555 -11.80 -10.10 30.50
C GLY A 555 -11.84 -9.87 32.02
N ASP A 556 -11.60 -10.90 32.82
CA ASP A 556 -11.46 -10.79 34.29
C ASP A 556 -10.24 -9.95 34.68
N VAL A 557 -9.11 -10.12 33.98
CA VAL A 557 -7.90 -9.30 34.18
C VAL A 557 -8.16 -7.83 33.80
N GLU A 558 -8.91 -7.59 32.73
CA GLU A 558 -9.31 -6.24 32.31
C GLU A 558 -10.15 -5.55 33.38
N ASN A 559 -11.14 -6.26 33.92
CA ASN A 559 -11.99 -5.77 35.00
C ASN A 559 -11.17 -5.51 36.28
N ALA A 560 -10.25 -6.40 36.64
CA ALA A 560 -9.40 -6.25 37.80
C ALA A 560 -8.49 -5.01 37.70
N LEU A 561 -7.92 -4.76 36.52
CA LEU A 561 -7.12 -3.56 36.27
C LEU A 561 -7.96 -2.28 36.43
N VAL A 562 -9.13 -2.23 35.80
CA VAL A 562 -10.03 -1.06 35.90
C VAL A 562 -10.44 -0.82 37.35
N GLN A 563 -10.86 -1.87 38.07
CA GLN A 563 -11.24 -1.75 39.49
C GLN A 563 -10.08 -1.23 40.35
N ARG A 564 -8.86 -1.71 40.13
CA ARG A 564 -7.69 -1.23 40.87
C ARG A 564 -7.41 0.25 40.62
N ILE A 565 -7.54 0.71 39.38
CA ILE A 565 -7.38 2.14 39.04
C ILE A 565 -8.47 2.97 39.70
N VAL A 566 -9.73 2.52 39.66
CA VAL A 566 -10.84 3.19 40.34
C VAL A 566 -10.59 3.30 41.84
N ASP A 567 -10.18 2.21 42.48
CA ASP A 567 -9.91 2.18 43.92
C ASP A 567 -8.73 3.09 44.29
N ASP A 568 -7.68 3.15 43.46
CA ASP A 568 -6.55 4.06 43.64
C ASP A 568 -6.97 5.54 43.57
N VAL A 569 -7.83 5.88 42.60
CA VAL A 569 -8.43 7.21 42.50
C VAL A 569 -9.25 7.49 43.75
N CYS A 570 -10.23 6.66 44.09
CA CYS A 570 -11.13 6.88 45.23
C CYS A 570 -10.45 6.86 46.60
N ALA A 571 -9.28 6.21 46.73
CA ALA A 571 -8.45 6.25 47.93
C ALA A 571 -7.61 7.53 48.06
N GLY A 572 -7.59 8.40 47.04
CA GLY A 572 -6.79 9.62 47.01
C GLY A 572 -5.30 9.37 46.82
N ARG A 573 -4.93 8.20 46.24
CA ARG A 573 -3.53 7.89 45.90
C ARG A 573 -3.06 8.65 44.66
N THR A 574 -3.99 9.16 43.85
CA THR A 574 -3.71 10.01 42.71
C THR A 574 -3.94 11.49 43.06
N SER A 575 -3.04 12.38 42.66
CA SER A 575 -3.14 13.84 42.89
C SER A 575 -4.15 14.55 41.95
N MET A 576 -5.06 13.80 41.33
CA MET A 576 -5.95 14.28 40.26
C MET A 576 -7.22 14.97 40.76
N LEU A 577 -7.76 14.51 41.89
CA LEU A 577 -9.02 14.95 42.45
C LEU A 577 -8.83 15.25 43.93
N PRO A 578 -9.43 16.33 44.47
CA PRO A 578 -9.38 16.66 45.90
C PRO A 578 -10.34 15.75 46.68
N ILE A 579 -10.08 14.44 46.64
CA ILE A 579 -10.93 13.41 47.24
C ILE A 579 -10.86 13.47 48.77
N GLN A 580 -9.77 14.01 49.32
CA GLN A 580 -9.59 14.22 50.75
C GLN A 580 -10.70 15.12 51.33
N ASP A 581 -11.21 16.06 50.54
CA ASP A 581 -12.24 17.03 50.94
C ASP A 581 -13.69 16.51 50.74
N CYS A 582 -13.87 15.32 50.14
CA CYS A 582 -15.20 14.75 49.86
C CYS A 582 -15.77 13.94 51.04
N THR A 583 -17.09 13.98 51.23
CA THR A 583 -17.81 13.09 52.17
C THR A 583 -17.79 11.64 51.70
N LYS A 584 -18.10 10.69 52.59
CA LYS A 584 -18.18 9.27 52.24
C LYS A 584 -19.23 9.00 51.16
N GLU A 585 -20.38 9.67 51.20
CA GLU A 585 -21.42 9.54 50.18
C GLU A 585 -20.94 10.05 48.82
N GLN A 586 -20.22 11.17 48.81
CA GLN A 586 -19.66 11.75 47.59
C GLN A 586 -18.57 10.86 46.97
N ARG A 587 -17.68 10.29 47.79
CA ARG A 587 -16.67 9.33 47.32
C ARG A 587 -17.31 8.07 46.74
N GLN A 588 -18.36 7.55 47.38
CA GLN A 588 -19.11 6.41 46.88
C GLN A 588 -19.82 6.74 45.56
N ALA A 589 -20.37 7.94 45.43
CA ALA A 589 -20.98 8.41 44.18
C ALA A 589 -19.95 8.48 43.05
N ILE A 590 -18.75 9.00 43.31
CA ILE A 590 -17.65 9.02 42.33
C ILE A 590 -17.27 7.58 41.94
N HIS A 591 -17.06 6.68 42.91
CA HIS A 591 -16.70 5.28 42.68
C HIS A 591 -17.69 4.56 41.77
N VAL A 592 -18.99 4.69 42.09
CA VAL A 592 -20.08 4.11 41.29
C VAL A 592 -20.11 4.70 39.89
N PHE A 593 -19.93 6.03 39.78
CA PHE A 593 -19.92 6.70 38.50
C PHE A 593 -18.79 6.17 37.61
N ILE A 594 -17.54 6.19 38.06
CA ILE A 594 -16.38 5.76 37.23
C ILE A 594 -16.21 4.24 37.10
N SER A 595 -17.10 3.43 37.69
CA SER A 595 -17.09 1.96 37.59
C SER A 595 -18.20 1.38 36.72
N ARG A 596 -19.32 2.08 36.53
CA ARG A 596 -20.53 1.52 35.92
C ARG A 596 -20.98 2.32 34.70
N GLU A 597 -21.39 1.61 33.66
CA GLU A 597 -21.94 2.22 32.44
C GLU A 597 -23.32 2.83 32.69
N MET A 598 -24.19 2.09 33.39
CA MET A 598 -25.52 2.55 33.78
C MET A 598 -25.48 3.05 35.22
N VAL A 599 -25.69 4.35 35.39
CA VAL A 599 -25.63 5.03 36.69
C VAL A 599 -26.98 5.65 37.02
N ASP A 600 -27.42 5.51 38.27
CA ASP A 600 -28.70 6.06 38.72
C ASP A 600 -28.72 7.60 38.65
N GLN A 601 -29.87 8.17 38.31
CA GLN A 601 -30.05 9.63 38.18
C GLN A 601 -29.66 10.40 39.46
N ARG A 602 -29.81 9.77 40.64
CA ARG A 602 -29.41 10.35 41.93
C ARG A 602 -27.89 10.57 42.00
N VAL A 603 -27.10 9.60 41.55
CA VAL A 603 -25.64 9.67 41.53
C VAL A 603 -25.18 10.69 40.49
N ILE A 604 -25.82 10.74 39.31
CA ILE A 604 -25.53 11.75 38.28
C ILE A 604 -25.77 13.17 38.81
N ASN A 605 -26.89 13.39 39.51
CA ASN A 605 -27.22 14.68 40.10
C ASN A 605 -26.23 15.06 41.22
N MET A 606 -25.79 14.09 42.01
CA MET A 606 -24.78 14.31 43.04
C MET A 606 -23.43 14.71 42.40
N VAL A 607 -22.97 13.96 41.40
CA VAL A 607 -21.70 14.22 40.69
C VAL A 607 -21.73 15.55 39.94
N SER A 608 -22.87 15.94 39.36
CA SER A 608 -23.00 17.23 38.67
C SER A 608 -22.99 18.43 39.61
N GLN A 609 -23.26 18.24 40.89
CA GLN A 609 -23.17 19.26 41.94
C GLN A 609 -21.84 19.22 42.71
N LEU A 610 -20.98 18.22 42.46
CA LEU A 610 -19.64 18.16 43.06
C LEU A 610 -18.76 19.31 42.56
N PHE A 611 -17.89 19.75 43.47
CA PHE A 611 -16.84 20.76 43.26
C PHE A 611 -17.34 22.05 42.59
N PRO A 612 -18.32 22.77 43.19
CA PRO A 612 -18.83 24.01 42.63
C PRO A 612 -17.72 25.07 42.44
N ASP A 613 -16.73 25.09 43.34
CA ASP A 613 -15.61 26.04 43.32
C ASP A 613 -14.44 25.60 42.40
N VAL A 614 -14.44 24.33 41.93
CA VAL A 614 -13.38 23.76 41.08
C VAL A 614 -13.99 23.07 39.86
N PRO A 615 -14.43 23.85 38.84
CA PRO A 615 -15.13 23.29 37.68
C PRO A 615 -14.30 22.27 36.87
N ASN A 616 -12.97 22.33 36.97
CA ASN A 616 -12.06 21.38 36.32
C ASN A 616 -12.11 19.98 36.96
N ALA A 617 -12.37 19.86 38.27
CA ALA A 617 -12.47 18.57 38.95
C ALA A 617 -13.64 17.74 38.40
N ARG A 618 -14.77 18.40 38.06
CA ARG A 618 -15.90 17.74 37.40
C ARG A 618 -15.55 17.21 36.02
N LYS A 619 -14.82 18.00 35.21
CA LYS A 619 -14.33 17.54 33.90
C LYS A 619 -13.42 16.32 34.01
N ILE A 620 -12.59 16.25 35.06
CA ILE A 620 -11.73 15.09 35.34
C ILE A 620 -12.57 13.84 35.66
N VAL A 621 -13.64 13.96 36.47
CA VAL A 621 -14.53 12.82 36.75
C VAL A 621 -15.21 12.30 35.49
N TYR A 622 -15.70 13.19 34.61
CA TYR A 622 -16.27 12.77 33.32
C TYR A 622 -15.25 12.15 32.38
N LEU A 623 -14.00 12.65 32.39
CA LEU A 623 -12.92 12.05 31.61
C LEU A 623 -12.58 10.65 32.12
N LEU A 624 -12.48 10.46 33.45
CA LEU A 624 -12.26 9.14 34.05
C LEU A 624 -13.37 8.15 33.70
N HIS A 625 -14.63 8.61 33.71
CA HIS A 625 -15.76 7.80 33.24
C HIS A 625 -15.57 7.35 31.79
N GLY A 626 -15.25 8.27 30.88
CA GLY A 626 -14.94 7.93 29.48
C GLY A 626 -13.76 6.96 29.33
N LEU A 627 -12.67 7.20 30.05
CA LEU A 627 -11.45 6.40 29.95
C LEU A 627 -11.62 4.98 30.46
N LEU A 628 -12.30 4.81 31.60
CA LEU A 628 -12.43 3.55 32.32
C LEU A 628 -13.70 2.77 31.95
N VAL A 629 -14.86 3.43 32.01
CA VAL A 629 -16.17 2.78 31.83
C VAL A 629 -16.44 2.47 30.37
N HIS A 630 -16.19 3.43 29.47
CA HIS A 630 -16.35 3.22 28.03
C HIS A 630 -15.14 2.54 27.37
N GLY A 631 -14.19 2.05 28.18
CA GLY A 631 -13.11 1.16 27.73
C GLY A 631 -12.07 1.78 26.82
N ILE A 632 -11.94 3.13 26.78
CA ILE A 632 -10.94 3.81 25.94
C ILE A 632 -9.51 3.43 26.36
N LEU A 633 -9.24 3.36 27.67
CA LEU A 633 -7.93 2.94 28.19
C LEU A 633 -7.61 1.51 27.76
N LEU A 634 -8.53 0.58 28.01
CA LEU A 634 -8.37 -0.83 27.64
C LEU A 634 -8.20 -1.01 26.12
N TYR A 635 -8.96 -0.25 25.32
CA TYR A 635 -8.80 -0.23 23.88
C TYR A 635 -7.38 0.17 23.49
N CYS A 636 -6.81 1.21 24.11
CA CYS A 636 -5.46 1.68 23.81
C CYS A 636 -4.39 0.66 24.25
N LEU A 637 -4.51 0.09 25.45
CA LEU A 637 -3.58 -0.92 25.95
C LEU A 637 -3.60 -2.21 25.10
N LYS A 638 -4.74 -2.56 24.50
CA LYS A 638 -4.84 -3.72 23.60
C LYS A 638 -4.14 -3.51 22.25
N LYS A 639 -3.84 -2.27 21.86
CA LYS A 639 -3.16 -2.00 20.58
C LYS A 639 -1.66 -2.21 20.68
N ARG A 640 -1.08 -2.68 19.58
CA ARG A 640 0.35 -2.93 19.45
C ARG A 640 1.09 -1.69 18.94
N TRP A 641 2.03 -1.22 19.74
CA TRP A 641 2.98 -0.18 19.35
C TRP A 641 3.86 -0.66 18.19
N ASN A 642 4.24 0.27 17.31
CA ASN A 642 5.00 0.08 16.07
C ASN A 642 4.33 -0.83 15.02
N VAL A 643 3.07 -1.22 15.23
CA VAL A 643 2.28 -2.08 14.31
C VAL A 643 0.94 -1.45 13.99
N GLN A 644 0.24 -0.96 15.02
CA GLN A 644 -1.08 -0.32 14.86
C GLN A 644 -1.02 1.20 15.12
N TYR A 645 -0.05 1.65 15.92
CA TYR A 645 0.22 3.05 16.19
C TYR A 645 1.69 3.29 16.53
N GLY A 646 2.13 4.54 16.44
CA GLY A 646 3.49 4.98 16.80
C GLY A 646 3.73 6.41 16.33
N LEU A 647 4.97 6.88 16.45
CA LEU A 647 5.37 8.21 15.99
C LEU A 647 5.79 8.18 14.51
N HIS A 648 5.54 9.27 13.80
CA HIS A 648 6.02 9.46 12.43
C HIS A 648 7.28 10.36 12.44
N PRO A 649 8.39 9.98 11.79
CA PRO A 649 9.64 10.76 11.84
C PRO A 649 9.52 12.19 11.29
N ASP A 650 8.78 12.36 10.19
CA ASP A 650 8.66 13.65 9.49
C ASP A 650 7.42 14.49 9.88
N ARG A 651 6.63 14.07 10.88
CA ARG A 651 5.43 14.82 11.32
C ARG A 651 5.63 15.36 12.72
N ASP A 652 4.70 16.24 13.11
CA ASP A 652 4.57 16.64 14.51
C ASP A 652 4.52 15.39 15.42
N PRO A 653 5.12 15.45 16.62
CA PRO A 653 5.37 14.31 17.50
C PRO A 653 4.10 13.76 18.18
N VAL A 654 3.07 13.44 17.40
CA VAL A 654 1.80 12.86 17.85
C VAL A 654 1.67 11.47 17.27
N ALA A 655 1.09 10.54 18.05
CA ALA A 655 0.90 9.18 17.57
C ALA A 655 -0.06 9.12 16.37
N VAL A 656 0.37 8.40 15.33
CA VAL A 656 -0.40 8.16 14.10
C VAL A 656 -0.75 6.68 13.97
N PRO A 657 -1.82 6.34 13.23
CA PRO A 657 -2.08 4.96 12.85
C PRO A 657 -0.96 4.40 11.98
N PHE A 658 -0.68 3.10 12.09
CA PHE A 658 0.30 2.41 11.24
C PHE A 658 -0.42 1.53 10.22
N HIS A 659 0.08 1.50 8.98
CA HIS A 659 -0.46 0.64 7.93
C HIS A 659 0.06 -0.80 8.06
N ALA A 660 1.29 -0.93 8.54
CA ALA A 660 1.99 -2.17 8.79
C ALA A 660 3.05 -1.91 9.86
N LYS A 661 3.74 -2.97 10.28
CA LYS A 661 4.87 -2.88 11.19
C LYS A 661 5.90 -1.85 10.67
N GLY A 662 6.24 -0.86 11.49
CA GLY A 662 7.25 0.15 11.16
C GLY A 662 6.85 1.13 10.06
N VAL A 663 5.61 1.07 9.56
CA VAL A 663 5.11 1.92 8.47
C VAL A 663 4.04 2.86 9.02
N PRO A 664 4.42 4.05 9.53
CA PRO A 664 3.46 5.03 10.01
C PRO A 664 2.58 5.54 8.85
N SER A 665 1.39 6.01 9.18
CA SER A 665 0.55 6.68 8.20
C SER A 665 1.01 8.12 7.97
N GLU A 666 1.31 8.41 6.71
CA GLU A 666 1.70 9.74 6.21
C GLU A 666 0.70 10.84 6.59
N GLN A 667 -0.59 10.52 6.64
CA GLN A 667 -1.65 11.54 6.76
C GLN A 667 -2.77 11.16 7.74
N ALA A 668 -2.92 9.89 8.12
CA ALA A 668 -3.99 9.51 9.03
C ALA A 668 -3.71 10.02 10.45
N GLU A 669 -4.79 10.32 11.17
CA GLU A 669 -4.80 10.76 12.55
C GLU A 669 -5.94 10.05 13.29
N TRP A 670 -5.83 9.97 14.61
CA TRP A 670 -6.86 9.38 15.45
C TRP A 670 -8.01 10.38 15.64
N GLY A 671 -9.22 9.98 15.24
CA GLY A 671 -10.39 10.86 15.33
C GLY A 671 -10.90 11.14 16.75
N HIS A 672 -10.53 10.30 17.74
CA HIS A 672 -10.89 10.50 19.14
C HIS A 672 -9.71 11.11 19.90
N PRO A 673 -9.86 12.28 20.56
CA PRO A 673 -8.75 12.99 21.18
C PRO A 673 -8.09 12.18 22.30
N ASP A 674 -8.88 11.52 23.15
CA ASP A 674 -8.33 10.73 24.27
C ASP A 674 -7.52 9.51 23.79
N VAL A 675 -7.90 8.93 22.64
CA VAL A 675 -7.14 7.83 22.02
C VAL A 675 -5.81 8.36 21.46
N ALA A 676 -5.84 9.52 20.80
CA ALA A 676 -4.64 10.17 20.27
C ALA A 676 -3.65 10.54 21.40
N ILE A 677 -4.15 11.08 22.51
CA ILE A 677 -3.35 11.43 23.70
C ILE A 677 -2.71 10.17 24.30
N LEU A 678 -3.52 9.14 24.60
CA LEU A 678 -3.03 7.90 25.21
C LEU A 678 -1.98 7.21 24.33
N PHE A 679 -2.22 7.12 23.01
CA PHE A 679 -1.23 6.55 22.10
C PHE A 679 0.04 7.38 21.99
N THR A 680 -0.05 8.71 22.11
CA THR A 680 1.13 9.58 22.12
C THR A 680 1.96 9.32 23.37
N CYS A 681 1.34 9.31 24.56
CA CYS A 681 2.01 8.93 25.80
C CYS A 681 2.68 7.55 25.69
N LEU A 682 1.91 6.52 25.30
CA LEU A 682 2.43 5.15 25.16
C LEU A 682 3.57 5.06 24.15
N ALA A 683 3.46 5.73 23.00
CA ALA A 683 4.51 5.70 21.99
C ALA A 683 5.82 6.29 22.51
N PHE A 684 5.78 7.39 23.27
CA PHE A 684 6.98 7.96 23.90
C PHE A 684 7.50 7.11 25.07
N TYR A 685 6.63 6.49 25.87
CA TYR A 685 7.07 5.58 26.93
C TYR A 685 7.81 4.35 26.39
N TYR A 686 7.38 3.82 25.23
CA TYR A 686 8.04 2.68 24.60
C TYR A 686 9.27 3.06 23.78
N GLN A 687 9.21 4.15 23.02
CA GLN A 687 10.32 4.59 22.15
C GLN A 687 11.42 5.31 22.93
N GLY A 688 11.07 6.02 24.00
CA GLY A 688 11.93 6.99 24.68
C GLY A 688 12.10 8.28 23.88
N LEU A 689 12.72 9.27 24.53
CA LEU A 689 13.11 10.52 23.86
C LEU A 689 14.37 10.32 23.01
N ASP A 690 14.47 11.06 21.90
CA ASP A 690 15.75 11.22 21.21
C ASP A 690 16.64 12.29 21.88
N GLN A 691 17.91 12.37 21.49
CA GLN A 691 18.86 13.33 22.07
C GLN A 691 18.42 14.79 21.84
N LYS A 692 17.82 15.11 20.69
CA LYS A 692 17.38 16.48 20.37
C LYS A 692 16.19 16.90 21.23
N GLN A 693 15.22 16.00 21.42
CA GLN A 693 14.03 16.20 22.24
C GLN A 693 14.38 16.36 23.73
N LEU A 694 15.34 15.56 24.22
CA LEU A 694 15.86 15.72 25.57
C LEU A 694 16.58 17.05 25.72
N ARG A 695 17.44 17.42 24.76
CA ARG A 695 18.14 18.71 24.75
C ARG A 695 17.16 19.88 24.81
N GLN A 696 16.09 19.84 24.02
CA GLN A 696 15.02 20.85 24.04
C GLN A 696 14.35 20.95 25.42
N SER A 697 14.08 19.80 26.06
CA SER A 697 13.51 19.76 27.40
C SER A 697 14.44 20.34 28.45
N LEU A 698 15.74 20.01 28.41
CA LEU A 698 16.75 20.57 29.30
C LEU A 698 16.85 22.10 29.14
N GLN A 699 16.82 22.60 27.90
CA GLN A 699 16.82 24.05 27.64
C GLN A 699 15.58 24.75 28.21
N ALA A 700 14.41 24.11 28.20
CA ALA A 700 13.20 24.67 28.79
C ALA A 700 13.27 24.71 30.32
N VAL A 701 13.74 23.63 30.97
CA VAL A 701 13.92 23.60 32.43
C VAL A 701 14.93 24.63 32.89
N LEU A 702 16.07 24.77 32.20
CA LEU A 702 17.08 25.77 32.57
C LEU A 702 16.63 27.22 32.38
N LYS A 703 15.58 27.45 31.59
CA LYS A 703 14.96 28.76 31.37
C LYS A 703 13.73 29.00 32.25
N SER A 704 13.30 28.01 33.05
CA SER A 704 12.11 28.13 33.89
C SER A 704 12.40 28.97 35.14
N ASP A 705 11.33 29.42 35.81
CA ASP A 705 11.45 30.24 37.03
C ASP A 705 11.99 29.43 38.25
N GLY A 706 12.13 28.10 38.11
CA GLY A 706 12.58 27.18 39.17
C GLY A 706 13.33 25.95 38.65
N PRO A 707 14.52 26.12 38.03
CA PRO A 707 15.26 25.03 37.37
C PRO A 707 15.69 23.92 38.35
N ASN A 708 16.02 24.29 39.59
CA ASN A 708 16.42 23.34 40.63
C ASN A 708 15.28 22.36 40.95
N THR A 709 14.07 22.87 41.22
CA THR A 709 12.93 22.04 41.60
C THR A 709 12.44 21.13 40.47
N GLU A 710 12.46 21.61 39.22
CA GLU A 710 12.03 20.82 38.06
C GLU A 710 13.07 19.74 37.72
N TYR A 711 14.36 20.06 37.79
CA TYR A 711 15.42 19.10 37.54
C TYR A 711 15.55 18.05 38.65
N ASP A 712 15.35 18.45 39.91
CA ASP A 712 15.30 17.52 41.04
C ASP A 712 14.15 16.50 40.86
N GLN A 713 12.99 16.92 40.35
CA GLN A 713 11.90 16.00 40.04
C GLN A 713 12.27 14.96 38.96
N TRP A 714 13.17 15.30 38.03
CA TRP A 714 13.63 14.36 37.01
C TRP A 714 14.61 13.31 37.57
N THR A 715 15.40 13.69 38.57
CA THR A 715 16.52 12.88 39.09
C THR A 715 16.21 12.14 40.39
N GLN A 716 15.15 12.53 41.13
CA GLN A 716 14.77 11.95 42.42
C GLN A 716 14.55 10.44 42.40
N THR A 717 14.05 9.87 41.30
CA THR A 717 13.74 8.44 41.18
C THR A 717 14.87 7.61 40.59
N LEU A 718 16.00 8.23 40.22
CA LEU A 718 17.07 7.58 39.45
C LEU A 718 18.32 7.30 40.30
N THR A 719 18.58 6.02 40.49
CA THR A 719 19.79 5.53 41.17
C THR A 719 20.99 5.40 40.22
N SER A 720 20.77 5.37 38.90
CA SER A 720 21.81 5.12 37.89
C SER A 720 22.57 6.36 37.42
N LEU A 721 22.09 7.57 37.74
CA LEU A 721 22.70 8.82 37.28
C LEU A 721 23.94 9.18 38.15
N PRO A 722 25.10 9.55 37.55
CA PRO A 722 26.27 10.03 38.27
C PRO A 722 25.99 11.28 39.12
N ASP A 723 26.59 11.38 40.31
CA ASP A 723 26.31 12.46 41.28
C ASP A 723 26.62 13.87 40.75
N ALA A 724 27.62 14.00 39.88
CA ALA A 724 27.95 15.25 39.21
C ALA A 724 26.83 15.75 38.29
N LEU A 725 26.03 14.84 37.72
CA LEU A 725 24.92 15.17 36.83
C LEU A 725 23.58 15.30 37.57
N ARG A 726 23.53 15.04 38.88
CA ARG A 726 22.31 15.26 39.69
C ARG A 726 22.05 16.75 39.97
N HIS A 727 23.08 17.59 39.90
CA HIS A 727 22.98 19.00 40.23
C HIS A 727 22.81 19.84 38.97
N TRP A 728 21.70 20.60 38.89
CA TRP A 728 21.38 21.42 37.71
C TRP A 728 22.48 22.42 37.33
N ASN A 729 23.23 22.95 38.32
CA ASN A 729 24.30 23.93 38.16
C ASN A 729 25.46 23.46 37.25
N ILE A 730 25.62 22.15 37.09
CA ILE A 730 26.75 21.54 36.37
C ILE A 730 26.36 21.19 34.92
N ILE A 731 25.08 21.35 34.57
CA ILE A 731 24.55 20.94 33.27
C ILE A 731 24.82 22.02 32.24
N ASN A 732 25.62 21.68 31.24
CA ASN A 732 25.85 22.45 30.05
C ASN A 732 25.17 21.79 28.85
N VAL A 733 24.13 22.44 28.31
CA VAL A 733 23.36 21.89 27.18
C VAL A 733 24.10 21.99 25.84
N ASP A 734 25.23 22.69 25.80
CA ASP A 734 26.10 22.77 24.61
C ASP A 734 27.20 21.71 24.59
N ASP A 735 27.36 20.95 25.68
CA ASP A 735 28.25 19.79 25.73
C ASP A 735 27.52 18.53 25.25
N GLU A 736 27.79 18.13 24.00
CA GLU A 736 27.19 16.94 23.39
C GLU A 736 27.48 15.65 24.18
N GLY A 737 28.67 15.52 24.78
CA GLY A 737 29.05 14.34 25.55
C GLY A 737 28.26 14.25 26.85
N GLN A 738 28.05 15.39 27.52
CA GLN A 738 27.21 15.46 28.71
C GLN A 738 25.73 15.17 28.39
N VAL A 739 25.21 15.73 27.29
CA VAL A 739 23.84 15.47 26.83
C VAL A 739 23.65 13.99 26.47
N GLU A 740 24.63 13.37 25.79
CA GLU A 740 24.58 11.94 25.47
C GLU A 740 24.52 11.07 26.73
N GLU A 741 25.32 11.40 27.75
CA GLU A 741 25.34 10.63 29.00
C GLU A 741 24.04 10.80 29.78
N ILE A 742 23.54 12.04 29.94
CA ILE A 742 22.23 12.30 30.56
C ILE A 742 21.13 11.55 29.78
N TRP A 743 21.20 11.54 28.44
CA TRP A 743 20.24 10.85 27.60
C TRP A 743 20.20 9.34 27.83
N ARG A 744 21.34 8.68 28.00
CA ARG A 744 21.39 7.22 28.27
C ARG A 744 20.59 6.85 29.53
N HIS A 745 20.59 7.71 30.54
CA HIS A 745 19.89 7.49 31.81
C HIS A 745 18.45 8.00 31.81
N LEU A 746 18.17 9.14 31.16
CA LEU A 746 16.87 9.81 31.25
C LEU A 746 15.89 9.48 30.12
N ARG A 747 16.33 8.87 29.01
CA ARG A 747 15.48 8.69 27.81
C ARG A 747 14.16 7.95 28.04
N PHE A 748 14.09 7.07 29.04
CA PHE A 748 12.89 6.30 29.40
C PHE A 748 12.24 6.77 30.72
N SER A 749 12.72 7.87 31.31
CA SER A 749 12.11 8.42 32.52
C SER A 749 10.76 9.03 32.19
N THR A 750 9.69 8.50 32.79
CA THR A 750 8.32 8.99 32.59
C THR A 750 8.17 10.45 33.00
N ALA A 751 8.88 10.92 34.02
CA ALA A 751 8.88 12.32 34.44
C ALA A 751 9.42 13.25 33.34
N VAL A 752 10.53 12.86 32.72
CA VAL A 752 11.19 13.64 31.64
C VAL A 752 10.37 13.59 30.36
N ILE A 753 9.82 12.42 30.03
CA ILE A 753 8.92 12.24 28.88
C ILE A 753 7.66 13.11 29.06
N ASN A 754 7.02 13.07 30.23
CA ASN A 754 5.81 13.86 30.50
C ASN A 754 6.11 15.36 30.45
N HIS A 755 7.28 15.80 30.91
CA HIS A 755 7.69 17.18 30.70
C HIS A 755 7.76 17.53 29.20
N PHE A 756 8.46 16.74 28.39
CA PHE A 756 8.53 16.98 26.95
C PHE A 756 7.14 17.04 26.29
N LEU A 757 6.28 16.07 26.63
CA LEU A 757 4.91 16.00 26.13
C LEU A 757 4.08 17.23 26.50
N ASN A 758 4.12 17.66 27.76
CA ASN A 758 3.34 18.78 28.27
C ASN A 758 3.77 20.14 27.72
N TYR A 759 5.04 20.35 27.41
CA TYR A 759 5.56 21.65 26.96
C TYR A 759 5.67 21.77 25.44
N PHE A 760 5.97 20.68 24.73
CA PHE A 760 6.28 20.73 23.30
C PHE A 760 5.30 19.96 22.41
N VAL A 761 4.61 18.94 22.93
CA VAL A 761 3.75 18.07 22.09
C VAL A 761 2.29 18.45 22.22
N PHE A 762 1.71 18.34 23.41
CA PHE A 762 0.28 18.55 23.63
C PHE A 762 -0.18 20.00 23.42
N PRO A 763 0.61 21.05 23.72
CA PRO A 763 0.23 22.41 23.35
C PRO A 763 0.14 22.63 21.82
N LEU A 764 0.90 21.86 21.04
CA LEU A 764 0.81 21.85 19.58
C LEU A 764 -0.32 20.94 19.08
N MET A 765 -0.78 19.99 19.89
CA MET A 765 -1.91 19.12 19.62
C MET A 765 -3.21 19.93 19.65
N ARG A 766 -3.71 20.30 18.47
CA ARG A 766 -4.92 21.12 18.31
C ARG A 766 -6.11 20.23 17.97
N SER A 767 -7.26 20.47 18.61
CA SER A 767 -8.50 19.74 18.31
C SER A 767 -9.23 20.41 17.15
N SER A 768 -9.77 19.57 16.25
CA SER A 768 -10.91 19.81 15.34
C SER A 768 -11.11 21.24 14.82
N LEU A 769 -10.97 21.42 13.50
CA LEU A 769 -11.50 22.60 12.83
C LEU A 769 -13.03 22.67 12.94
N ALA A 770 -13.60 23.89 12.97
CA ALA A 770 -15.02 24.18 13.25
C ALA A 770 -16.06 23.38 12.44
N SER A 771 -15.68 22.81 11.30
CA SER A 771 -16.51 21.92 10.49
C SER A 771 -15.67 20.77 9.91
N SER A 772 -16.23 19.57 9.82
CA SER A 772 -15.56 18.43 9.20
C SER A 772 -16.47 17.79 8.15
N PHE A 773 -16.01 17.74 6.90
CA PHE A 773 -16.74 17.06 5.84
C PHE A 773 -16.42 15.57 5.88
N ARG A 774 -17.47 14.75 6.00
CA ARG A 774 -17.40 13.29 5.90
C ARG A 774 -18.28 12.84 4.76
N HIS A 775 -17.76 11.99 3.87
CA HIS A 775 -18.60 11.35 2.88
C HIS A 775 -19.42 10.26 3.58
N ARG A 776 -20.74 10.45 3.65
CA ARG A 776 -21.68 9.40 4.05
C ARG A 776 -22.32 8.91 2.76
N GLU A 777 -22.07 7.67 2.36
CA GLU A 777 -22.79 7.09 1.22
C GLU A 777 -24.29 7.10 1.55
N LYS A 778 -25.02 8.04 0.95
CA LYS A 778 -26.47 7.94 0.89
C LYS A 778 -26.77 6.88 -0.16
N GLY A 779 -27.55 5.86 0.22
CA GLY A 779 -28.03 4.79 -0.65
C GLY A 779 -28.99 5.30 -1.72
N GLY A 780 -28.51 6.18 -2.60
CA GLY A 780 -29.17 6.47 -3.87
C GLY A 780 -28.88 5.33 -4.84
N ASN A 781 -29.86 4.96 -5.66
CA ASN A 781 -29.67 4.05 -6.77
C ASN A 781 -28.57 4.60 -7.68
N ARG A 782 -27.35 4.07 -7.59
CA ARG A 782 -26.30 4.36 -8.56
C ARG A 782 -26.58 3.50 -9.80
N PRO A 783 -26.62 4.08 -11.01
CA PRO A 783 -26.71 3.30 -12.24
C PRO A 783 -25.40 2.52 -12.52
N GLY A 784 -24.27 2.94 -11.93
CA GLY A 784 -22.99 2.23 -11.99
C GLY A 784 -22.97 0.96 -11.12
N ILE A 785 -22.44 -0.14 -11.67
CA ILE A 785 -22.31 -1.42 -10.97
C ILE A 785 -20.99 -1.43 -10.22
N THR A 786 -21.04 -1.53 -8.89
CA THR A 786 -19.86 -1.72 -8.05
C THR A 786 -19.72 -3.20 -7.69
N THR A 787 -18.61 -3.83 -8.03
CA THR A 787 -18.31 -5.23 -7.65
C THR A 787 -17.05 -5.26 -6.79
N GLY A 788 -17.00 -6.11 -5.77
CA GLY A 788 -15.81 -6.25 -4.94
C GLY A 788 -15.44 -7.71 -4.72
N PHE A 789 -14.17 -7.97 -4.39
CA PHE A 789 -13.69 -9.30 -4.00
C PHE A 789 -12.98 -9.21 -2.66
N SER A 790 -13.31 -10.17 -1.81
CA SER A 790 -12.60 -10.41 -0.56
C SER A 790 -12.00 -11.79 -0.63
N GLY A 791 -10.74 -11.90 -0.22
CA GLY A 791 -10.12 -13.22 -0.02
C GLY A 791 -10.46 -13.83 1.33
N THR A 792 -11.44 -13.29 2.08
CA THR A 792 -11.92 -13.83 3.36
C THR A 792 -13.43 -13.60 3.50
N ASN A 793 -14.16 -14.58 4.05
CA ASN A 793 -15.60 -14.46 4.35
C ASN A 793 -15.87 -13.95 5.79
N ASP A 794 -14.85 -13.88 6.64
CA ASP A 794 -15.01 -13.55 8.07
C ASP A 794 -15.55 -12.13 8.30
N ASN A 795 -15.25 -11.19 7.40
CA ASN A 795 -15.67 -9.80 7.52
C ASN A 795 -17.09 -9.53 6.98
N ARG A 796 -17.82 -10.56 6.51
CA ARG A 796 -19.18 -10.42 5.96
C ARG A 796 -20.13 -9.62 6.86
N ARG A 797 -20.03 -9.85 8.17
CA ARG A 797 -20.89 -9.20 9.19
C ARG A 797 -20.49 -7.76 9.49
N LEU A 798 -19.30 -7.32 9.05
CA LEU A 798 -18.76 -5.98 9.24
C LEU A 798 -18.99 -5.06 8.03
N LEU A 799 -19.53 -5.59 6.93
CA LEU A 799 -19.85 -4.83 5.74
C LEU A 799 -21.02 -3.87 5.98
N PRO A 800 -21.04 -2.71 5.30
CA PRO A 800 -22.20 -1.81 5.31
C PRO A 800 -23.49 -2.55 4.96
N MET A 801 -24.60 -2.23 5.64
CA MET A 801 -25.92 -2.86 5.41
C MET A 801 -26.46 -2.69 3.97
N THR A 802 -25.90 -1.74 3.21
CA THR A 802 -26.19 -1.51 1.79
C THR A 802 -25.54 -2.53 0.86
N ILE A 803 -24.59 -3.33 1.38
CA ILE A 803 -23.80 -4.30 0.63
C ILE A 803 -24.28 -5.72 0.96
N LYS A 804 -24.49 -6.54 -0.08
CA LYS A 804 -24.84 -7.95 0.08
C LYS A 804 -23.76 -8.85 -0.51
N GLN A 805 -23.28 -9.80 0.28
CA GLN A 805 -22.36 -10.82 -0.21
C GLN A 805 -23.11 -11.93 -0.92
N HIS A 806 -22.57 -12.40 -2.05
CA HIS A 806 -23.19 -13.41 -2.89
C HIS A 806 -22.21 -14.54 -3.21
N ASP A 807 -22.08 -15.47 -2.26
CA ASP A 807 -21.14 -16.60 -2.37
C ASP A 807 -21.55 -17.55 -3.51
N LEU A 808 -20.62 -17.84 -4.41
CA LEU A 808 -20.85 -18.79 -5.49
C LEU A 808 -20.85 -20.22 -4.95
N PRO A 809 -21.87 -21.06 -5.22
CA PRO A 809 -21.95 -22.42 -4.70
C PRO A 809 -20.71 -23.27 -5.01
N GLY A 810 -20.11 -23.09 -6.19
CA GLY A 810 -18.89 -23.79 -6.61
C GLY A 810 -17.66 -23.45 -5.76
N LEU A 811 -17.57 -22.25 -5.20
CA LEU A 811 -16.41 -21.75 -4.45
C LEU A 811 -16.61 -21.81 -2.92
N SER A 812 -17.82 -22.15 -2.46
CA SER A 812 -18.20 -22.20 -1.04
C SER A 812 -17.35 -23.15 -0.17
N HIS A 813 -16.58 -24.08 -0.76
CA HIS A 813 -15.76 -25.06 -0.04
C HIS A 813 -14.34 -24.59 0.29
N THR A 814 -13.88 -23.51 -0.34
CA THR A 814 -12.46 -23.11 -0.34
C THR A 814 -11.97 -22.63 1.03
N ASN A 815 -12.79 -21.89 1.78
CA ASN A 815 -12.52 -21.51 3.18
C ASN A 815 -12.21 -22.74 4.06
N ALA A 816 -13.02 -23.79 3.97
CA ALA A 816 -12.81 -25.02 4.72
C ALA A 816 -11.54 -25.76 4.26
N GLU A 817 -11.22 -25.70 2.97
CA GLU A 817 -9.99 -26.31 2.45
C GLU A 817 -8.73 -25.68 3.06
N VAL A 818 -8.70 -24.35 3.20
CA VAL A 818 -7.59 -23.63 3.88
C VAL A 818 -7.44 -24.09 5.33
N LEU A 819 -8.54 -24.22 6.07
CA LEU A 819 -8.50 -24.74 7.44
C LEU A 819 -7.96 -26.17 7.50
N THR A 820 -8.33 -27.04 6.54
CA THR A 820 -7.75 -28.39 6.50
C THR A 820 -6.24 -28.36 6.22
N TYR A 821 -5.71 -27.35 5.52
CA TYR A 821 -4.27 -27.19 5.36
C TYR A 821 -3.60 -26.86 6.69
N LEU A 822 -4.17 -26.00 7.52
CA LEU A 822 -3.64 -25.70 8.85
C LEU A 822 -3.60 -26.93 9.76
N LEU A 823 -4.59 -27.82 9.63
CA LEU A 823 -4.68 -29.05 10.42
C LEU A 823 -3.71 -30.16 10.00
N LYS A 824 -3.05 -30.06 8.85
CA LYS A 824 -2.07 -31.06 8.40
C LYS A 824 -0.91 -31.18 9.39
N LYS A 825 -0.40 -32.39 9.58
CA LYS A 825 0.73 -32.70 10.50
C LYS A 825 1.93 -31.75 10.35
N ARG A 826 2.27 -31.35 9.13
CA ARG A 826 3.38 -30.42 8.85
C ARG A 826 3.21 -29.01 9.45
N ASN A 827 1.97 -28.59 9.71
CA ASN A 827 1.61 -27.26 10.20
C ASN A 827 1.29 -27.25 11.71
N ARG A 828 1.45 -28.38 12.40
CA ARG A 828 1.15 -28.53 13.84
C ARG A 828 2.29 -28.11 14.76
N GLY A 829 3.47 -27.79 14.22
CA GLY A 829 4.58 -27.30 15.02
C GLY A 829 4.21 -25.97 15.68
N TYR A 830 4.23 -25.94 17.00
CA TYR A 830 4.09 -24.72 17.79
C TYR A 830 5.26 -24.63 18.75
N ILE A 831 5.92 -23.47 18.77
CA ILE A 831 7.04 -23.19 19.67
C ILE A 831 6.72 -21.87 20.36
N LEU A 832 6.72 -21.91 21.69
CA LEU A 832 6.60 -20.71 22.50
C LEU A 832 7.93 -19.96 22.49
N ALA A 833 7.94 -18.74 21.95
CA ALA A 833 9.12 -17.87 21.91
C ALA A 833 9.35 -17.14 23.25
N ALA A 834 9.62 -17.92 24.30
CA ALA A 834 9.85 -17.44 25.65
C ALA A 834 11.15 -18.00 26.25
N ASN A 835 11.84 -17.17 27.03
CA ASN A 835 13.03 -17.52 27.78
C ASN A 835 12.71 -18.46 28.95
N LYS A 836 13.76 -18.96 29.61
CA LYS A 836 13.63 -19.90 30.74
C LYS A 836 12.87 -19.33 31.94
N CYS A 837 12.75 -18.00 32.03
CA CYS A 837 12.03 -17.29 33.09
C CYS A 837 10.57 -16.96 32.70
N GLY A 838 10.09 -17.44 31.54
CA GLY A 838 8.75 -17.13 31.02
C GLY A 838 8.61 -15.75 30.38
N GLY A 839 9.70 -14.98 30.28
CA GLY A 839 9.74 -13.71 29.56
C GLY A 839 9.82 -13.92 28.05
N ARG A 840 9.35 -12.95 27.27
CA ARG A 840 9.43 -12.98 25.79
C ARG A 840 10.89 -13.00 25.32
N PHE A 841 11.21 -13.73 24.25
CA PHE A 841 12.52 -13.59 23.60
C PHE A 841 12.75 -12.18 23.08
N SER A 842 13.95 -11.65 23.31
CA SER A 842 14.47 -10.55 22.52
C SER A 842 14.60 -10.95 21.04
N GLU A 843 14.67 -9.97 20.14
CA GLU A 843 14.83 -10.26 18.71
C GLU A 843 16.12 -11.01 18.41
N PHE A 844 17.18 -10.74 19.17
CA PHE A 844 18.45 -11.47 19.06
C PHE A 844 18.31 -12.93 19.51
N GLU A 845 17.66 -13.20 20.64
CA GLU A 845 17.39 -14.57 21.11
C GLU A 845 16.49 -15.33 20.12
N LEU A 846 15.53 -14.65 19.49
CA LEU A 846 14.72 -15.25 18.42
C LEU A 846 15.61 -15.65 17.24
N LEU A 847 16.49 -14.77 16.77
CA LEU A 847 17.38 -15.08 15.64
C LEU A 847 18.35 -16.22 15.97
N ASP A 848 18.85 -16.29 17.20
CA ASP A 848 19.67 -17.41 17.66
C ASP A 848 18.90 -18.73 17.61
N HIS A 849 17.63 -18.72 18.06
CA HIS A 849 16.76 -19.89 18.00
C HIS A 849 16.45 -20.31 16.55
N LEU A 850 16.14 -19.36 15.66
CA LEU A 850 15.87 -19.63 14.24
C LEU A 850 17.11 -20.21 13.53
N SER A 851 18.28 -19.67 13.84
CA SER A 851 19.58 -20.16 13.33
C SER A 851 19.84 -21.60 13.77
N ALA A 852 19.66 -21.90 15.07
CA ALA A 852 19.86 -23.24 15.62
C ALA A 852 18.94 -24.30 14.99
N ASN A 853 17.74 -23.91 14.55
CA ASN A 853 16.79 -24.80 13.87
C ASN A 853 16.93 -24.79 12.34
N ASN A 854 17.96 -24.15 11.79
CA ASN A 854 18.23 -24.03 10.35
C ASN A 854 17.03 -23.47 9.55
N MET A 855 16.29 -22.53 10.16
CA MET A 855 15.16 -21.86 9.51
C MET A 855 15.67 -20.79 8.54
N ARG A 856 15.29 -20.90 7.26
CA ARG A 856 15.73 -20.00 6.17
C ARG A 856 14.68 -18.98 5.74
N VAL A 857 13.43 -19.15 6.18
CA VAL A 857 12.30 -18.29 5.81
C VAL A 857 11.61 -17.84 7.08
N LEU A 858 11.46 -16.53 7.24
CA LEU A 858 10.75 -15.91 8.35
C LEU A 858 9.64 -15.03 7.80
N ILE A 859 8.41 -15.28 8.24
CA ILE A 859 7.25 -14.45 7.93
C ILE A 859 6.71 -13.95 9.26
N ASP A 860 6.95 -12.68 9.57
CA ASP A 860 6.39 -12.02 10.74
C ASP A 860 5.19 -11.17 10.31
N ALA A 861 4.02 -11.48 10.85
CA ALA A 861 2.80 -10.70 10.63
C ALA A 861 2.73 -9.44 11.52
N GLY A 862 3.89 -8.86 11.88
CA GLY A 862 4.00 -7.74 12.81
C GLY A 862 3.63 -8.12 14.25
N ALA A 863 4.00 -9.32 14.68
CA ALA A 863 3.64 -9.83 16.00
C ALA A 863 4.84 -9.90 16.95
N PHE A 864 6.01 -10.29 16.46
CA PHE A 864 7.15 -10.62 17.32
C PHE A 864 8.38 -9.74 17.13
N ILE A 865 8.62 -9.21 15.93
CA ILE A 865 9.76 -8.30 15.72
C ILE A 865 9.16 -6.90 15.79
N LEU A 866 9.53 -6.08 16.77
CA LEU A 866 8.99 -4.74 17.01
C LEU A 866 10.07 -3.65 17.02
N GLU A 867 11.32 -3.98 17.28
CA GLU A 867 12.44 -3.05 17.49
C GLU A 867 13.30 -2.90 16.24
N MET A 868 13.52 -3.97 15.45
CA MET A 868 14.24 -3.91 14.18
C MET A 868 13.33 -3.77 12.97
N ASP A 869 13.79 -2.95 12.01
CA ASP A 869 13.29 -2.95 10.65
C ASP A 869 13.79 -4.19 9.87
N ASN A 870 13.17 -4.46 8.72
CA ASN A 870 13.48 -5.68 7.94
C ASN A 870 14.96 -5.76 7.54
N ARG A 871 15.60 -4.61 7.25
CA ARG A 871 17.01 -4.56 6.84
C ARG A 871 17.94 -4.86 8.01
N SER A 872 17.71 -4.26 9.17
CA SER A 872 18.53 -4.45 10.37
C SER A 872 18.38 -5.88 10.88
N LEU A 873 17.16 -6.43 10.84
CA LEU A 873 16.90 -7.83 11.16
C LEU A 873 17.69 -8.78 10.24
N VAL A 874 17.68 -8.53 8.94
CA VAL A 874 18.43 -9.35 7.98
C VAL A 874 19.93 -9.26 8.21
N LYS A 875 20.48 -8.08 8.52
CA LYS A 875 21.90 -7.94 8.89
C LYS A 875 22.22 -8.76 10.14
N ALA A 876 21.44 -8.60 11.21
CA ALA A 876 21.60 -9.34 12.46
C ALA A 876 21.47 -10.86 12.28
N TRP A 877 20.63 -11.32 11.33
CA TRP A 877 20.49 -12.73 10.97
C TRP A 877 21.70 -13.24 10.17
N LEU A 878 22.19 -12.47 9.19
CA LEU A 878 23.39 -12.83 8.42
C LEU A 878 24.63 -12.92 9.31
N ASP A 879 24.75 -12.08 10.33
CA ASP A 879 25.85 -12.14 11.30
C ASP A 879 25.85 -13.47 12.10
N ARG A 880 24.69 -14.08 12.30
CA ARG A 880 24.52 -15.36 13.01
C ARG A 880 24.65 -16.59 12.12
N VAL A 881 24.15 -16.50 10.88
CA VAL A 881 24.07 -17.63 9.95
C VAL A 881 25.16 -17.52 8.91
N THR A 882 26.35 -18.06 9.19
CA THR A 882 27.56 -17.88 8.35
C THR A 882 27.48 -18.54 6.98
N GLU A 883 26.67 -19.58 6.82
CA GLU A 883 26.51 -20.32 5.56
C GLU A 883 25.77 -19.53 4.45
N ALA A 884 24.94 -18.55 4.83
CA ALA A 884 24.18 -17.78 3.87
C ALA A 884 25.02 -16.65 3.25
N GLN A 885 25.03 -16.57 1.92
CA GLN A 885 25.77 -15.53 1.17
C GLN A 885 25.01 -14.18 1.10
N GLY A 886 23.68 -14.23 1.23
CA GLY A 886 22.81 -13.08 1.28
C GLY A 886 21.39 -13.48 1.69
N ALA A 887 20.56 -12.47 1.94
CA ALA A 887 19.18 -12.65 2.37
C ALA A 887 18.26 -11.66 1.67
N VAL A 888 17.05 -12.13 1.36
CA VAL A 888 16.01 -11.35 0.69
C VAL A 888 15.08 -10.75 1.74
N TYR A 889 14.77 -9.46 1.63
CA TYR A 889 13.80 -8.77 2.48
C TYR A 889 12.98 -7.79 1.67
N PHE A 890 11.86 -7.33 2.24
CA PHE A 890 11.08 -6.25 1.66
C PHE A 890 11.50 -4.90 2.26
N GLY A 891 11.91 -3.98 1.40
CA GLY A 891 12.31 -2.62 1.76
C GLY A 891 11.13 -1.72 2.13
N SER A 892 11.41 -0.50 2.59
CA SER A 892 10.37 0.51 2.88
C SER A 892 9.60 0.96 1.64
N ASP A 893 10.13 0.71 0.45
CA ASP A 893 9.49 0.93 -0.85
C ASP A 893 8.58 -0.23 -1.27
N ASN A 894 8.35 -1.23 -0.39
CA ASN A 894 7.61 -2.46 -0.66
C ASN A 894 8.16 -3.29 -1.83
N LYS A 895 9.43 -3.11 -2.19
CA LYS A 895 10.12 -3.96 -3.18
C LYS A 895 10.94 -5.01 -2.48
N ALA A 896 11.19 -6.12 -3.17
CA ALA A 896 12.18 -7.09 -2.73
C ALA A 896 13.58 -6.48 -2.86
N TRP A 897 14.45 -6.75 -1.89
CA TRP A 897 15.85 -6.33 -1.86
C TRP A 897 16.69 -7.52 -1.40
N VAL A 898 17.93 -7.59 -1.90
CA VAL A 898 18.93 -8.56 -1.47
C VAL A 898 20.02 -7.86 -0.67
N GLN A 899 20.23 -8.29 0.57
CA GLN A 899 21.39 -7.90 1.38
C GLN A 899 22.44 -9.00 1.31
N TYR A 900 23.60 -8.71 0.73
CA TYR A 900 24.75 -9.61 0.75
C TYR A 900 25.55 -9.45 2.04
N ARG A 901 26.23 -10.53 2.43
CA ARG A 901 27.17 -10.52 3.57
C ARG A 901 28.32 -9.52 3.39
N ALA A 902 28.79 -9.32 2.15
CA ALA A 902 29.82 -8.35 1.82
C ALA A 902 29.36 -6.87 1.96
N GLY A 903 28.17 -6.63 2.52
CA GLY A 903 27.62 -5.29 2.75
C GLY A 903 26.82 -4.71 1.57
N LYS A 904 27.00 -5.24 0.36
CA LYS A 904 26.27 -4.80 -0.84
C LYS A 904 24.77 -5.07 -0.71
N THR A 905 23.96 -4.07 -1.07
CA THR A 905 22.49 -4.18 -1.14
C THR A 905 22.04 -3.91 -2.58
N ILE A 906 21.16 -4.75 -3.14
CA ILE A 906 20.60 -4.55 -4.49
C ILE A 906 19.07 -4.75 -4.48
N PRO A 907 18.31 -3.98 -5.29
CA PRO A 907 16.87 -4.18 -5.47
C PRO A 907 16.57 -5.40 -6.34
#